data_AF-A0A317Y2U9-F1
#
_entry.id   AF-A0A317Y2U9-F1
#
_cell.length_a   1.000
_cell.length_b   1.000
_cell.length_c   1.000
_cell.angle_alpha   90.00
_cell.angle_beta   90.00
_cell.angle_gamma   90.00
#
_symmetry.space_group_name_H-M   'P 1'
#
loop_
_entity.id
_entity.type
_entity.pdbx_description
1 polymer ?
#
loop_
_entity_poly.entity_id
_entity_poly.type
_entity_poly.pdbx_seq_one_letter_code
_entity_poly.pdbx_strand_id
1 'polypeptide(L)'
;MRRGSLSLLLLAAVAAVAATAVPAEPASTLSGPSRPVTVAIGDRGHAVDLPDTDPRVQRRVTGWAPEQIAVALSASPTSAWVSWITGDYQMGGAVEPLDPGAVGSVVRYGLAADALDHEATGESLVYSQLYPFEGLQNYTSGIIHHVRLQGLEPGTRYLYRCGDPAIPDAMSDVHAFRTMPAVGPGSYPGRIAVVGDLGLTYNTTSTVDHLVRNRPDLVLLLGDVCYANLYLTNGTGADCYSCAFAKSTPIHETYQPRWDYWGRYMEPVTSSIPMMVVEGNHEIEQQIHNRTFAAYSSRFAFPSEESGSSSPFYYSFDAGGIHFVMLASYADYSRSGAQYKWLEADLEKVDRSVTPWLIAGWHAPWYTTYKAHYREAECMRVEMEELLYAYGVDVVFTGHVHAYERSNRVFNYTLDACGPVHISVGDGGNREKMATAHADEAGHCPDPASTPDPFMGGRLCAANFTSGPAAGRFCWDRQPEYSAYRESSFGHGVLEESSRRSAVVQCGTASSTPAISGTGPSSSGSSGLVQDCTAPLVCALQLTARQDVSCFHFPGHNRGKAAPSSLSKLIGSGAFLHDLPELPELDDLFSPKGVILDAQRRAAQLFGSSKTWFLVNGTTCGIQASVMATCSPGDYLIVPRNCHLSVISALVLSGVVPKYIIPEYNSGWDIAGGITPLQLDEAVKELEEDGKRVGAVLVTSPTYHGVCSNVQGIVSVCHPRGIPVIVDEAHGAHFRFHDSLPSTAIEQGADLAVQSTHKVLCSLTQSSMLHMSGDLVDVDKVSQCLQLLQSSSPSYLLLSSLDAARDQLSQNTNIFDEPLAIASETKDLLARIPGISVLDLPCFASDFPAIDPLRITLSASDLQLSGYEADDILYEGHQIVSELVGTRAVTFAVNLGTRVQDAEKLVQSAKHLSEKHFFANSLKPVKENRVHGPLENISVHLSPREAFFTEKRRVKIEDSLGEICGELICPYPPGIPVLIPGEVVTHDSLSYLMSVRHQGITISGAADAELNSILRYRGWERSSMVYAKSRAQCFLFASLLNWEVRSELAVKLKHHMQGF
;
A
#
# COMPACT_ATOMS: atom_id res chain seq x y z
N MET A 1 -34.93 44.38 39.87
CA MET A 1 -35.42 43.63 41.05
C MET A 1 -36.48 42.67 40.58
N ARG A 2 -36.55 41.38 40.87
CA ARG A 2 -35.68 40.36 41.50
C ARG A 2 -36.28 39.05 40.94
N ARG A 3 -35.50 38.20 40.26
CA ARG A 3 -35.93 36.83 39.93
C ARG A 3 -34.90 35.87 40.52
N GLY A 4 -35.19 35.42 41.73
CA GLY A 4 -34.68 34.18 42.29
C GLY A 4 -35.64 33.05 41.97
N SER A 5 -35.13 31.82 42.06
CA SER A 5 -35.79 30.52 41.80
C SER A 5 -35.63 30.00 40.37
N LEU A 6 -34.43 29.51 40.01
CA LEU A 6 -34.21 28.41 39.05
C LEU A 6 -32.72 28.01 39.04
N SER A 7 -32.22 27.35 40.11
CA SER A 7 -30.82 26.87 40.12
C SER A 7 -30.62 25.55 40.88
N LEU A 8 -31.64 24.70 40.98
CA LEU A 8 -31.52 23.41 41.68
C LEU A 8 -32.14 22.20 40.97
N LEU A 9 -32.36 22.27 39.65
CA LEU A 9 -32.97 21.16 38.88
C LEU A 9 -32.25 20.79 37.57
N LEU A 10 -31.01 21.24 37.36
CA LEU A 10 -30.23 20.91 36.15
C LEU A 10 -28.83 20.32 36.45
N LEU A 11 -28.68 19.63 37.58
CA LEU A 11 -27.47 18.87 37.93
C LEU A 11 -27.72 17.36 38.11
N ALA A 12 -28.87 16.86 37.64
CA ALA A 12 -29.26 15.45 37.73
C ALA A 12 -29.64 14.80 36.38
N ALA A 13 -29.30 15.42 35.24
CA ALA A 13 -29.71 14.92 33.91
C ALA A 13 -28.59 14.89 32.84
N VAL A 14 -27.31 14.84 33.24
CA VAL A 14 -26.18 14.55 32.33
C VAL A 14 -25.28 13.43 32.90
N ALA A 15 -25.82 12.62 33.81
CA ALA A 15 -25.13 11.46 34.41
C ALA A 15 -25.66 10.10 33.89
N ALA A 16 -26.28 10.06 32.71
CA ALA A 16 -26.77 8.82 32.12
C ALA A 16 -26.87 8.89 30.59
N VAL A 17 -25.73 9.01 29.88
CA VAL A 17 -25.41 8.30 28.61
C VAL A 17 -23.91 8.47 28.36
N ALA A 18 -23.11 7.67 29.04
CA ALA A 18 -21.76 7.29 28.62
C ALA A 18 -21.47 5.95 29.29
N ALA A 19 -22.31 4.96 28.96
CA ALA A 19 -22.02 3.58 29.31
C ALA A 19 -20.75 3.20 28.56
N THR A 20 -19.70 2.97 29.35
CA THR A 20 -18.47 2.26 29.04
C THR A 20 -18.63 1.27 27.87
N ALA A 21 -17.98 1.55 26.73
CA ALA A 21 -17.65 0.52 25.77
C ALA A 21 -16.50 -0.31 26.36
N VAL A 22 -16.89 -1.33 27.13
CA VAL A 22 -16.01 -2.46 27.47
C VAL A 22 -15.58 -3.10 26.14
N PRO A 23 -14.31 -3.49 25.94
CA PRO A 23 -13.94 -4.31 24.79
C PRO A 23 -14.83 -5.55 24.78
N ALA A 24 -15.62 -5.74 23.72
CA ALA A 24 -16.49 -6.90 23.61
C ALA A 24 -15.64 -8.17 23.70
N GLU A 25 -15.94 -9.05 24.65
CA GLU A 25 -15.43 -10.42 24.64
C GLU A 25 -15.75 -11.07 23.28
N PRO A 26 -14.90 -11.98 22.76
CA PRO A 26 -15.22 -12.73 21.55
C PRO A 26 -16.58 -13.42 21.72
N ALA A 27 -17.53 -13.11 20.83
CA ALA A 27 -18.86 -13.66 20.91
C ALA A 27 -18.81 -15.20 20.75
N SER A 28 -19.26 -15.92 21.77
CA SER A 28 -19.32 -17.38 21.76
C SER A 28 -20.72 -17.87 21.36
N THR A 29 -20.80 -18.97 20.62
CA THR A 29 -22.08 -19.65 20.33
C THR A 29 -22.77 -20.19 21.59
N LEU A 30 -22.05 -20.30 22.72
CA LEU A 30 -22.62 -20.65 24.03
C LEU A 30 -23.63 -19.61 24.53
N SER A 31 -23.51 -18.36 24.09
CA SER A 31 -24.43 -17.28 24.46
C SER A 31 -25.74 -17.29 23.66
N GLY A 32 -25.93 -18.28 22.78
CA GLY A 32 -27.05 -18.35 21.84
C GLY A 32 -26.80 -17.52 20.57
N PRO A 33 -27.84 -17.35 19.73
CA PRO A 33 -27.71 -16.67 18.45
C PRO A 33 -27.40 -15.17 18.64
N SER A 34 -26.42 -14.66 17.89
CA SER A 34 -26.16 -13.22 17.82
C SER A 34 -27.14 -12.53 16.88
N ARG A 35 -27.35 -11.22 17.09
CA ARG A 35 -28.15 -10.42 16.15
C ARG A 35 -27.47 -10.37 14.78
N PRO A 36 -28.22 -10.42 13.67
CA PRO A 36 -27.66 -10.32 12.33
C PRO A 36 -26.88 -9.02 12.11
N VAL A 37 -25.73 -9.15 11.44
CA VAL A 37 -24.86 -8.04 11.05
C VAL A 37 -24.58 -8.10 9.55
N THR A 38 -24.77 -6.98 8.86
CA THR A 38 -24.37 -6.77 7.46
C THR A 38 -23.34 -5.63 7.42
N VAL A 39 -22.20 -5.86 6.79
CA VAL A 39 -21.17 -4.83 6.60
C VAL A 39 -21.47 -3.98 5.37
N ALA A 40 -21.31 -2.66 5.48
CA ALA A 40 -21.56 -1.73 4.38
C ALA A 40 -20.50 -1.85 3.27
N ILE A 41 -20.96 -1.78 2.02
CA ILE A 41 -20.15 -2.06 0.82
C ILE A 41 -19.55 -0.75 0.27
N GLY A 42 -18.29 -0.81 -0.18
CA GLY A 42 -17.71 0.15 -1.12
C GLY A 42 -17.57 -0.47 -2.51
N ASP A 43 -17.79 0.29 -3.58
CA ASP A 43 -17.70 -0.21 -4.96
C ASP A 43 -16.24 -0.59 -5.30
N ARG A 44 -16.04 -1.83 -5.74
CA ARG A 44 -14.74 -2.40 -6.13
C ARG A 44 -14.99 -3.23 -7.38
N GLY A 45 -14.34 -2.89 -8.50
CA GLY A 45 -14.49 -3.60 -9.77
C GLY A 45 -14.06 -5.08 -9.73
N HIS A 46 -14.06 -5.74 -10.90
CA HIS A 46 -13.64 -7.14 -11.02
C HIS A 46 -12.15 -7.34 -10.72
N ALA A 47 -11.81 -8.51 -10.18
CA ALA A 47 -10.41 -8.92 -9.99
C ALA A 47 -9.75 -9.24 -11.35
N VAL A 48 -8.47 -8.93 -11.49
CA VAL A 48 -7.72 -9.12 -12.73
C VAL A 48 -6.90 -10.40 -12.66
N ASP A 49 -7.15 -11.33 -13.58
CA ASP A 49 -6.37 -12.57 -13.72
C ASP A 49 -4.87 -12.30 -13.91
N LEU A 50 -4.02 -13.14 -13.29
CA LEU A 50 -2.58 -13.15 -13.58
C LEU A 50 -2.35 -13.50 -15.04
N PRO A 51 -1.52 -12.73 -15.78
CA PRO A 51 -1.21 -13.04 -17.16
C PRO A 51 -0.31 -14.29 -17.25
N ASP A 52 -0.33 -14.96 -18.40
CA ASP A 52 0.59 -16.08 -18.73
C ASP A 52 2.07 -15.67 -18.73
N THR A 53 2.34 -14.37 -18.83
CA THR A 53 3.67 -13.77 -18.72
C THR A 53 4.15 -13.59 -17.29
N ASP A 54 3.32 -13.82 -16.26
CA ASP A 54 3.75 -13.75 -14.87
C ASP A 54 4.79 -14.86 -14.58
N PRO A 55 5.98 -14.52 -14.07
CA PRO A 55 7.05 -15.50 -13.87
C PRO A 55 6.68 -16.62 -12.89
N ARG A 56 5.66 -16.42 -12.05
CA ARG A 56 5.18 -17.44 -11.10
C ARG A 56 4.34 -18.53 -11.76
N VAL A 57 3.76 -18.27 -12.93
CA VAL A 57 2.94 -19.24 -13.68
C VAL A 57 3.66 -19.86 -14.87
N GLN A 58 4.81 -19.27 -15.26
CA GLN A 58 5.68 -19.82 -16.27
C GLN A 58 6.33 -21.12 -15.81
N ARG A 59 6.67 -21.97 -16.78
CA ARG A 59 7.39 -23.20 -16.50
C ARG A 59 8.82 -22.88 -16.05
N ARG A 60 9.16 -23.27 -14.81
CA ARG A 60 10.47 -22.98 -14.18
C ARG A 60 11.47 -24.13 -14.27
N VAL A 61 11.03 -25.29 -14.76
CA VAL A 61 11.83 -26.51 -14.87
C VAL A 61 11.95 -26.95 -16.33
N THR A 62 12.90 -27.84 -16.62
CA THR A 62 13.16 -28.35 -17.97
C THR A 62 13.05 -29.87 -18.04
N GLY A 63 12.79 -30.42 -19.23
CA GLY A 63 12.69 -31.87 -19.41
C GLY A 63 11.59 -32.49 -18.55
N TRP A 64 11.92 -33.59 -17.86
CA TRP A 64 11.02 -34.36 -16.99
C TRP A 64 11.15 -34.01 -15.50
N ALA A 65 11.79 -32.89 -15.16
CA ALA A 65 11.84 -32.42 -13.79
C ALA A 65 10.41 -32.12 -13.27
N PRO A 66 10.12 -32.46 -11.99
CA PRO A 66 8.81 -32.20 -11.38
C PRO A 66 8.45 -30.71 -11.30
N GLU A 67 7.17 -30.43 -11.53
CA GLU A 67 6.50 -29.14 -11.27
C GLU A 67 5.11 -29.37 -10.68
N GLN A 68 4.49 -28.31 -10.18
CA GLN A 68 3.16 -28.34 -9.57
C GLN A 68 3.11 -29.32 -8.38
N ILE A 69 4.19 -29.37 -7.58
CA ILE A 69 4.32 -30.31 -6.48
C ILE A 69 3.29 -29.99 -5.39
N ALA A 70 2.51 -30.99 -5.00
CA ALA A 70 1.44 -30.86 -4.01
C ALA A 70 1.40 -32.03 -3.03
N VAL A 71 1.18 -31.73 -1.76
CA VAL A 71 0.96 -32.69 -0.69
C VAL A 71 -0.53 -32.71 -0.33
N ALA A 72 -1.09 -33.90 -0.14
CA ALA A 72 -2.44 -34.09 0.38
C ALA A 72 -2.42 -35.09 1.55
N LEU A 73 -3.42 -35.04 2.41
CA LEU A 73 -3.58 -36.01 3.48
C LEU A 73 -4.10 -37.35 2.94
N SER A 74 -3.71 -38.44 3.59
CA SER A 74 -4.47 -39.70 3.53
C SER A 74 -5.58 -39.66 4.59
N ALA A 75 -6.41 -40.71 4.71
CA ALA A 75 -7.48 -40.73 5.73
C ALA A 75 -6.96 -40.71 7.18
N SER A 76 -5.70 -41.11 7.41
CA SER A 76 -5.05 -41.14 8.73
C SER A 76 -3.75 -40.32 8.72
N PRO A 77 -3.39 -39.65 9.84
CA PRO A 77 -2.14 -38.90 9.98
C PRO A 77 -0.84 -39.68 9.75
N THR A 78 -0.91 -41.02 9.72
CA THR A 78 0.24 -41.91 9.48
C THR A 78 0.55 -42.12 7.99
N SER A 79 -0.13 -41.42 7.10
CA SER A 79 0.05 -41.50 5.66
C SER A 79 -0.28 -40.16 4.99
N ALA A 80 0.39 -39.87 3.88
CA ALA A 80 0.17 -38.67 3.08
C ALA A 80 0.41 -38.98 1.61
N TRP A 81 -0.12 -38.15 0.72
CA TRP A 81 0.09 -38.21 -0.71
C TRP A 81 1.04 -37.10 -1.16
N VAL A 82 1.94 -37.42 -2.08
CA VAL A 82 2.77 -36.45 -2.81
C VAL A 82 2.45 -36.60 -4.30
N SER A 83 2.08 -35.50 -4.92
CA SER A 83 1.69 -35.41 -6.32
C SER A 83 2.54 -34.37 -7.04
N TRP A 84 2.78 -34.58 -8.34
CA TRP A 84 3.48 -33.63 -9.20
C TRP A 84 3.19 -33.91 -10.67
N ILE A 85 3.63 -33.01 -11.54
CA ILE A 85 3.56 -33.16 -13.00
C ILE A 85 4.97 -33.18 -13.59
N THR A 86 5.21 -34.00 -14.61
CA THR A 86 6.44 -33.98 -15.42
C THR A 86 6.12 -33.78 -16.90
N GLY A 87 6.99 -33.03 -17.59
CA GLY A 87 6.75 -32.60 -18.97
C GLY A 87 5.75 -31.44 -19.07
N ASP A 88 5.83 -30.69 -20.16
CA ASP A 88 4.92 -29.57 -20.39
C ASP A 88 3.60 -30.07 -21.00
N TYR A 89 2.53 -29.30 -20.80
CA TYR A 89 1.26 -29.56 -21.46
C TYR A 89 1.33 -29.26 -22.96
N GLN A 90 0.33 -29.72 -23.72
CA GLN A 90 0.16 -29.34 -25.12
C GLN A 90 -1.19 -28.66 -25.29
N MET A 91 -1.18 -27.48 -25.93
CA MET A 91 -2.37 -26.67 -26.18
C MET A 91 -2.48 -26.30 -27.67
N GLY A 92 -3.61 -26.64 -28.28
CA GLY A 92 -3.86 -26.36 -29.70
C GLY A 92 -3.21 -27.36 -30.66
N GLY A 93 -3.72 -27.39 -31.91
CA GLY A 93 -3.28 -28.34 -32.93
C GLY A 93 -3.71 -29.79 -32.66
N ALA A 94 -2.96 -30.75 -33.21
CA ALA A 94 -3.15 -32.18 -32.97
C ALA A 94 -2.34 -32.60 -31.74
N VAL A 95 -2.93 -32.45 -30.55
CA VAL A 95 -2.31 -32.86 -29.29
C VAL A 95 -2.12 -34.38 -29.25
N GLU A 96 -0.96 -34.83 -28.75
CA GLU A 96 -0.62 -36.23 -28.59
C GLU A 96 -0.43 -36.53 -27.09
N PRO A 97 -1.41 -37.19 -26.43
CA PRO A 97 -1.28 -37.54 -25.01
C PRO A 97 0.00 -38.32 -24.75
N LEU A 98 0.76 -37.89 -23.74
CA LEU A 98 2.01 -38.54 -23.34
C LEU A 98 1.72 -39.95 -22.79
N ASP A 99 2.68 -40.87 -22.96
CA ASP A 99 2.61 -42.18 -22.31
C ASP A 99 3.00 -42.04 -20.82
N PRO A 100 2.06 -42.19 -19.87
CA PRO A 100 2.37 -42.02 -18.46
C PRO A 100 3.38 -43.05 -17.93
N GLY A 101 3.52 -44.21 -18.59
CA GLY A 101 4.51 -45.23 -18.24
C GLY A 101 5.95 -44.89 -18.61
N ALA A 102 6.16 -43.79 -19.35
CA ALA A 102 7.49 -43.38 -19.80
C ALA A 102 8.35 -42.70 -18.71
N VAL A 103 7.73 -42.23 -17.61
CA VAL A 103 8.40 -41.56 -16.48
C VAL A 103 7.92 -42.18 -15.18
N GLY A 104 8.85 -42.64 -14.34
CA GLY A 104 8.57 -43.26 -13.05
C GLY A 104 8.01 -42.29 -12.00
N SER A 105 7.16 -42.80 -11.11
CA SER A 105 6.59 -42.07 -9.96
C SER A 105 7.30 -42.48 -8.67
N VAL A 106 8.39 -41.83 -8.28
CA VAL A 106 9.17 -42.16 -7.07
C VAL A 106 9.24 -40.98 -6.10
N VAL A 107 9.09 -41.27 -4.80
CA VAL A 107 9.37 -40.32 -3.71
C VAL A 107 10.40 -40.91 -2.77
N ARG A 108 11.50 -40.19 -2.54
CA ARG A 108 12.45 -40.49 -1.46
C ARG A 108 12.24 -39.53 -0.30
N TYR A 109 12.14 -40.04 0.92
CA TYR A 109 11.78 -39.25 2.08
C TYR A 109 12.48 -39.71 3.37
N GLY A 110 12.54 -38.82 4.35
CA GLY A 110 13.18 -39.09 5.64
C GLY A 110 13.06 -37.92 6.61
N LEU A 111 13.69 -38.07 7.78
CA LEU A 111 13.66 -37.05 8.85
C LEU A 111 14.77 -36.01 8.71
N ALA A 112 15.77 -36.26 7.86
CA ALA A 112 16.90 -35.35 7.60
C ALA A 112 17.21 -35.25 6.10
N ALA A 113 17.71 -34.09 5.66
CA ALA A 113 17.97 -33.81 4.24
C ALA A 113 19.08 -34.67 3.63
N ASP A 114 20.05 -35.07 4.45
CA ASP A 114 21.18 -35.94 4.12
C ASP A 114 20.86 -37.44 4.27
N ALA A 115 19.66 -37.78 4.76
CA ALA A 115 19.20 -39.14 5.04
C ALA A 115 17.74 -39.33 4.59
N LEU A 116 17.49 -39.31 3.28
CA LEU A 116 16.21 -39.69 2.66
C LEU A 116 16.14 -41.21 2.47
N ASP A 117 16.16 -41.93 3.59
CA ASP A 117 16.40 -43.38 3.64
C ASP A 117 15.17 -44.24 3.26
N HIS A 118 14.00 -43.62 3.11
CA HIS A 118 12.78 -44.29 2.68
C HIS A 118 12.46 -43.97 1.22
N GLU A 119 11.88 -44.94 0.52
CA GLU A 119 11.42 -44.79 -0.87
C GLU A 119 9.99 -45.32 -0.99
N ALA A 120 9.16 -44.61 -1.75
CA ALA A 120 7.82 -45.02 -2.11
C ALA A 120 7.63 -44.82 -3.62
N THR A 121 6.84 -45.70 -4.24
CA THR A 121 6.46 -45.60 -5.65
C THR A 121 4.96 -45.50 -5.77
N GLY A 122 4.47 -44.86 -6.83
CA GLY A 122 3.05 -44.72 -7.09
C GLY A 122 2.70 -44.82 -8.56
N GLU A 123 1.60 -44.19 -8.93
CA GLU A 123 1.04 -44.28 -10.27
C GLU A 123 1.22 -42.98 -11.05
N SER A 124 1.03 -43.05 -12.36
CA SER A 124 1.06 -41.90 -13.26
C SER A 124 -0.09 -41.98 -14.25
N LEU A 125 -0.59 -40.82 -14.69
CA LEU A 125 -1.68 -40.71 -15.65
C LEU A 125 -1.56 -39.40 -16.44
N VAL A 126 -2.36 -39.30 -17.51
CA VAL A 126 -2.57 -38.06 -18.26
C VAL A 126 -4.05 -37.85 -18.44
N TYR A 127 -4.49 -36.60 -18.56
CA TYR A 127 -5.83 -36.28 -19.02
C TYR A 127 -5.79 -35.36 -20.23
N SER A 128 -6.87 -35.38 -20.99
CA SER A 128 -7.07 -34.48 -22.12
C SER A 128 -8.40 -33.77 -21.98
N GLN A 129 -8.45 -32.56 -22.53
CA GLN A 129 -9.66 -31.77 -22.69
C GLN A 129 -9.90 -31.62 -24.19
N LEU A 130 -10.91 -32.34 -24.68
CA LEU A 130 -11.15 -32.51 -26.11
C LEU A 130 -12.52 -31.96 -26.53
N TYR A 131 -12.53 -31.16 -27.57
CA TYR A 131 -13.73 -30.53 -28.12
C TYR A 131 -13.93 -30.92 -29.59
N PRO A 132 -15.01 -31.65 -29.94
CA PRO A 132 -15.24 -32.13 -31.30
C PRO A 132 -15.92 -31.06 -32.19
N PHE A 133 -15.53 -29.80 -32.04
CA PHE A 133 -16.12 -28.66 -32.75
C PHE A 133 -15.04 -27.93 -33.55
N GLU A 134 -15.35 -27.58 -34.80
CA GLU A 134 -14.42 -26.82 -35.65
C GLU A 134 -14.08 -25.46 -35.01
N GLY A 135 -12.79 -25.13 -34.97
CA GLY A 135 -12.28 -23.88 -34.40
C GLY A 135 -11.93 -23.92 -32.91
N LEU A 136 -12.37 -24.95 -32.16
CA LEU A 136 -11.96 -25.15 -30.77
C LEU A 136 -10.60 -25.87 -30.70
N GLN A 137 -9.81 -25.50 -29.69
CA GLN A 137 -8.49 -26.08 -29.45
C GLN A 137 -8.57 -27.19 -28.39
N ASN A 138 -7.81 -28.27 -28.61
CA ASN A 138 -7.68 -29.37 -27.66
C ASN A 138 -6.48 -29.16 -26.74
N TYR A 139 -6.51 -29.82 -25.59
CA TYR A 139 -5.44 -29.83 -24.60
C TYR A 139 -5.12 -31.26 -24.16
N THR A 140 -3.85 -31.53 -23.85
CA THR A 140 -3.45 -32.70 -23.05
C THR A 140 -2.39 -32.31 -22.03
N SER A 141 -2.48 -32.89 -20.84
CA SER A 141 -1.57 -32.57 -19.72
C SER A 141 -0.16 -33.12 -19.92
N GLY A 142 0.78 -32.62 -19.11
CA GLY A 142 1.96 -33.38 -18.72
C GLY A 142 1.57 -34.67 -17.99
N ILE A 143 2.56 -35.51 -17.67
CA ILE A 143 2.33 -36.75 -16.91
C ILE A 143 2.13 -36.38 -15.44
N ILE A 144 0.97 -36.71 -14.89
CA ILE A 144 0.62 -36.46 -13.49
C ILE A 144 0.97 -37.70 -12.68
N HIS A 145 1.57 -37.52 -11.51
CA HIS A 145 2.04 -38.59 -10.64
C HIS A 145 1.38 -38.48 -9.26
N HIS A 146 1.03 -39.61 -8.66
CA HIS A 146 0.51 -39.69 -7.29
C HIS A 146 1.23 -40.81 -6.52
N VAL A 147 1.91 -40.45 -5.43
CA VAL A 147 2.63 -41.40 -4.58
C VAL A 147 2.15 -41.30 -3.14
N ARG A 148 1.72 -42.42 -2.58
CA ARG A 148 1.30 -42.51 -1.18
C ARG A 148 2.47 -42.92 -0.29
N LEU A 149 2.78 -42.07 0.68
CA LEU A 149 3.72 -42.33 1.74
C LEU A 149 3.00 -43.00 2.91
N GLN A 150 3.57 -44.09 3.43
CA GLN A 150 2.95 -44.90 4.49
C GLN A 150 3.91 -45.06 5.67
N GLY A 151 3.37 -45.34 6.86
CA GLY A 151 4.17 -45.55 8.06
C GLY A 151 4.82 -44.27 8.58
N LEU A 152 4.21 -43.11 8.30
CA LEU A 152 4.69 -41.84 8.80
C LEU A 152 4.33 -41.66 10.27
N GLU A 153 5.22 -41.03 11.03
CA GLU A 153 4.93 -40.60 12.39
C GLU A 153 4.01 -39.36 12.36
N PRO A 154 2.90 -39.32 13.13
CA PRO A 154 2.06 -38.13 13.22
C PRO A 154 2.80 -36.92 13.82
N GLY A 155 2.38 -35.71 13.46
CA GLY A 155 2.94 -34.45 13.97
C GLY A 155 4.41 -34.22 13.60
N THR A 156 4.94 -34.97 12.64
CA THR A 156 6.37 -35.07 12.35
C THR A 156 6.68 -34.44 11.00
N ARG A 157 7.80 -33.72 10.93
CA ARG A 157 8.27 -33.09 9.70
C ARG A 157 9.07 -34.10 8.88
N TYR A 158 8.62 -34.37 7.67
CA TYR A 158 9.33 -35.20 6.69
C TYR A 158 9.89 -34.34 5.58
N LEU A 159 11.14 -34.60 5.21
CA LEU A 159 11.75 -34.07 3.99
C LEU A 159 11.57 -35.09 2.87
N TYR A 160 11.40 -34.62 1.64
CA TYR A 160 11.20 -35.50 0.49
C TYR A 160 11.72 -34.91 -0.82
N ARG A 161 12.01 -35.80 -1.78
CA ARG A 161 12.20 -35.49 -3.20
C ARG A 161 11.28 -36.39 -4.02
N CYS A 162 10.65 -35.85 -5.05
CA CYS A 162 9.83 -36.62 -5.99
C CYS A 162 10.45 -36.62 -7.39
N GLY A 163 10.03 -37.54 -8.26
CA GLY A 163 10.45 -37.60 -9.66
C GLY A 163 10.81 -39.02 -10.11
N ASP A 164 11.66 -39.10 -11.14
CA ASP A 164 12.19 -40.37 -11.66
C ASP A 164 13.71 -40.43 -11.50
N PRO A 165 14.25 -41.26 -10.58
CA PRO A 165 15.69 -41.38 -10.38
C PRO A 165 16.40 -42.08 -11.56
N ALA A 166 15.69 -42.72 -12.48
CA ALA A 166 16.26 -43.35 -13.67
C ALA A 166 16.58 -42.33 -14.78
N ILE A 167 15.99 -41.13 -14.73
CA ILE A 167 16.20 -40.06 -15.71
C ILE A 167 17.11 -38.97 -15.07
N PRO A 168 18.24 -38.60 -15.71
CA PRO A 168 19.09 -37.52 -15.23
C PRO A 168 18.30 -36.21 -15.06
N ASP A 169 18.55 -35.51 -13.95
CA ASP A 169 17.92 -34.23 -13.60
C ASP A 169 16.37 -34.25 -13.49
N ALA A 170 15.76 -35.44 -13.38
CA ALA A 170 14.30 -35.60 -13.24
C ALA A 170 13.83 -35.83 -11.79
N MET A 171 14.63 -35.43 -10.81
CA MET A 171 14.26 -35.41 -9.39
C MET A 171 14.13 -33.97 -8.91
N SER A 172 13.09 -33.67 -8.14
CA SER A 172 12.85 -32.35 -7.54
C SER A 172 14.00 -31.92 -6.61
N ASP A 173 13.99 -30.66 -6.20
CA ASP A 173 14.70 -30.22 -5.00
C ASP A 173 14.11 -30.90 -3.74
N VAL A 174 14.77 -30.71 -2.59
CA VAL A 174 14.27 -31.23 -1.31
C VAL A 174 13.16 -30.32 -0.78
N HIS A 175 11.95 -30.85 -0.66
CA HIS A 175 10.80 -30.21 -0.03
C HIS A 175 10.56 -30.79 1.37
N ALA A 176 9.65 -30.19 2.14
CA ALA A 176 9.28 -30.72 3.44
C ALA A 176 7.84 -30.35 3.80
N PHE A 177 7.12 -31.30 4.41
CA PHE A 177 5.79 -31.09 4.99
C PHE A 177 5.75 -31.67 6.40
N ARG A 178 4.72 -31.32 7.17
CA ARG A 178 4.44 -31.91 8.49
C ARG A 178 3.17 -32.74 8.42
N THR A 179 3.21 -33.98 8.91
CA THR A 179 2.01 -34.82 9.06
C THR A 179 1.07 -34.23 10.10
N MET A 180 -0.23 -34.50 9.95
CA MET A 180 -1.22 -34.15 10.97
C MET A 180 -0.85 -34.78 12.33
N PRO A 181 -1.23 -34.15 13.45
CA PRO A 181 -0.96 -34.73 14.76
C PRO A 181 -1.77 -36.01 14.98
N ALA A 182 -1.35 -36.82 15.95
CA ALA A 182 -2.00 -38.09 16.23
C ALA A 182 -3.49 -37.89 16.59
N VAL A 183 -4.34 -38.83 16.19
CA VAL A 183 -5.78 -38.74 16.44
C VAL A 183 -6.07 -38.81 17.94
N GLY A 184 -6.79 -37.81 18.47
CA GLY A 184 -7.19 -37.79 19.87
C GLY A 184 -7.80 -36.45 20.35
N PRO A 185 -8.57 -36.46 21.45
CA PRO A 185 -9.43 -35.34 21.90
C PRO A 185 -8.70 -34.11 22.49
N GLY A 186 -7.38 -34.07 22.38
CA GLY A 186 -6.52 -32.97 22.85
C GLY A 186 -5.32 -32.77 21.93
N SER A 187 -5.38 -33.29 20.71
CA SER A 187 -4.30 -33.29 19.73
C SER A 187 -4.89 -32.71 18.45
N TYR A 188 -4.55 -31.48 18.12
CA TYR A 188 -5.17 -30.74 17.01
C TYR A 188 -4.09 -30.08 16.15
N PRO A 189 -4.29 -29.95 14.83
CA PRO A 189 -3.46 -29.05 14.04
C PRO A 189 -3.59 -27.64 14.63
N GLY A 190 -2.50 -26.88 14.62
CA GLY A 190 -2.48 -25.54 15.19
C GLY A 190 -3.45 -24.62 14.44
N ARG A 191 -3.40 -24.66 13.10
CA ARG A 191 -4.25 -23.85 12.22
C ARG A 191 -4.69 -24.60 10.99
N ILE A 192 -5.99 -24.51 10.68
CA ILE A 192 -6.56 -24.99 9.42
C ILE A 192 -7.06 -23.79 8.65
N ALA A 193 -6.48 -23.53 7.48
CA ALA A 193 -6.98 -22.51 6.57
C ALA A 193 -8.12 -23.08 5.71
N VAL A 194 -9.15 -22.26 5.49
CA VAL A 194 -10.31 -22.62 4.69
C VAL A 194 -10.55 -21.52 3.65
N VAL A 195 -10.67 -21.90 2.39
CA VAL A 195 -10.91 -20.99 1.28
C VAL A 195 -11.69 -21.72 0.18
N GLY A 196 -12.52 -21.01 -0.57
CA GLY A 196 -13.14 -21.48 -1.82
C GLY A 196 -12.91 -20.46 -2.93
N ASP A 197 -13.17 -20.86 -4.18
CA ASP A 197 -13.42 -19.89 -5.25
C ASP A 197 -12.22 -18.97 -5.52
N LEU A 198 -11.02 -19.56 -5.47
CA LEU A 198 -9.75 -18.84 -5.54
C LEU A 198 -9.58 -18.15 -6.89
N GLY A 199 -9.76 -18.88 -8.00
CA GLY A 199 -9.31 -18.42 -9.31
C GLY A 199 -7.80 -18.20 -9.35
N LEU A 200 -7.34 -17.33 -10.25
CA LEU A 200 -5.93 -16.97 -10.33
C LEU A 200 -5.74 -15.52 -10.76
N THR A 201 -6.13 -14.61 -9.86
CA THR A 201 -6.06 -13.15 -10.00
C THR A 201 -5.05 -12.54 -9.04
N TYR A 202 -4.78 -11.24 -9.18
CA TYR A 202 -4.02 -10.52 -8.15
C TYR A 202 -4.70 -10.56 -6.77
N ASN A 203 -6.03 -10.59 -6.72
CA ASN A 203 -6.77 -10.75 -5.46
C ASN A 203 -6.57 -12.15 -4.87
N THR A 204 -6.58 -13.20 -5.70
CA THR A 204 -6.17 -14.55 -5.27
C THR A 204 -4.78 -14.52 -4.65
N THR A 205 -3.84 -13.76 -5.23
CA THR A 205 -2.50 -13.66 -4.64
C THR A 205 -2.49 -13.02 -3.27
N SER A 206 -3.33 -12.00 -3.04
CA SER A 206 -3.52 -11.42 -1.71
C SER A 206 -4.13 -12.42 -0.72
N THR A 207 -5.16 -13.16 -1.13
CA THR A 207 -5.81 -14.19 -0.31
C THR A 207 -4.81 -15.28 0.10
N VAL A 208 -4.04 -15.79 -0.87
CA VAL A 208 -3.02 -16.83 -0.61
C VAL A 208 -1.87 -16.28 0.23
N ASP A 209 -1.41 -15.04 0.00
CA ASP A 209 -0.40 -14.41 0.85
C ASP A 209 -0.90 -14.27 2.29
N HIS A 210 -2.15 -13.85 2.50
CA HIS A 210 -2.78 -13.77 3.81
C HIS A 210 -2.91 -15.15 4.46
N LEU A 211 -3.31 -16.17 3.69
CA LEU A 211 -3.37 -17.56 4.14
C LEU A 211 -1.99 -18.04 4.60
N VAL A 212 -0.95 -17.87 3.79
CA VAL A 212 0.42 -18.31 4.09
C VAL A 212 1.00 -17.59 5.31
N ARG A 213 0.73 -16.29 5.46
CA ARG A 213 1.14 -15.52 6.67
C ARG A 213 0.56 -16.10 7.95
N ASN A 214 -0.61 -16.72 7.89
CA ASN A 214 -1.22 -17.39 9.04
C ASN A 214 -0.59 -18.75 9.36
N ARG A 215 0.34 -19.27 8.55
CA ARG A 215 1.05 -20.54 8.77
C ARG A 215 0.12 -21.71 9.10
N PRO A 216 -0.84 -22.04 8.22
CA PRO A 216 -1.70 -23.19 8.42
C PRO A 216 -0.90 -24.49 8.35
N ASP A 217 -1.32 -25.48 9.13
CA ASP A 217 -0.84 -26.86 9.03
C ASP A 217 -1.61 -27.64 7.93
N LEU A 218 -2.81 -27.16 7.58
CA LEU A 218 -3.71 -27.76 6.60
C LEU A 218 -4.49 -26.68 5.85
N VAL A 219 -4.68 -26.86 4.54
CA VAL A 219 -5.55 -26.02 3.71
C VAL A 219 -6.75 -26.85 3.23
N LEU A 220 -7.96 -26.33 3.40
CA LEU A 220 -9.18 -26.83 2.77
C LEU A 220 -9.57 -25.88 1.64
N LEU A 221 -9.63 -26.42 0.42
CA LEU A 221 -10.07 -25.71 -0.78
C LEU A 221 -11.45 -26.22 -1.21
N LEU A 222 -12.47 -25.37 -1.07
CA LEU A 222 -13.88 -25.72 -1.19
C LEU A 222 -14.43 -25.47 -2.59
N GLY A 223 -13.83 -26.11 -3.60
CA GLY A 223 -14.26 -26.00 -4.99
C GLY A 223 -13.90 -24.68 -5.66
N ASP A 224 -14.15 -24.64 -6.97
CA ASP A 224 -13.89 -23.52 -7.87
C ASP A 224 -12.44 -23.05 -7.83
N VAL A 225 -11.57 -23.91 -8.34
CA VAL A 225 -10.12 -23.82 -8.13
C VAL A 225 -9.49 -22.73 -8.99
N CYS A 226 -9.54 -22.89 -10.31
CA CYS A 226 -8.74 -22.08 -11.24
C CYS A 226 -9.55 -21.27 -12.26
N TYR A 227 -10.87 -21.51 -12.37
CA TYR A 227 -11.76 -20.85 -13.31
C TYR A 227 -11.30 -20.95 -14.78
N ALA A 228 -10.71 -22.09 -15.19
CA ALA A 228 -10.33 -22.33 -16.58
C ALA A 228 -11.52 -22.23 -17.55
N ASN A 229 -12.74 -22.50 -17.07
CA ASN A 229 -14.00 -22.38 -17.79
C ASN A 229 -14.51 -20.92 -17.95
N LEU A 230 -13.78 -19.91 -17.50
CA LEU A 230 -14.03 -18.50 -17.84
C LEU A 230 -13.35 -18.05 -19.13
N TYR A 231 -12.71 -19.01 -19.81
CA TYR A 231 -11.96 -18.79 -21.02
C TYR A 231 -12.46 -19.69 -22.16
N LEU A 232 -12.42 -19.14 -23.37
CA LEU A 232 -12.49 -19.92 -24.59
C LEU A 232 -11.21 -20.74 -24.76
N THR A 233 -11.29 -21.82 -25.53
CA THR A 233 -10.14 -22.68 -25.86
C THR A 233 -8.99 -21.92 -26.53
N ASN A 234 -9.24 -20.75 -27.12
CA ASN A 234 -8.20 -19.91 -27.73
C ASN A 234 -7.49 -18.96 -26.75
N GLY A 235 -7.83 -18.99 -25.45
CA GLY A 235 -7.24 -18.14 -24.42
C GLY A 235 -7.96 -16.81 -24.18
N THR A 236 -9.08 -16.54 -24.84
CA THR A 236 -9.90 -15.33 -24.58
C THR A 236 -10.75 -15.53 -23.33
N GLY A 237 -10.57 -14.69 -22.31
CA GLY A 237 -11.32 -14.77 -21.04
C GLY A 237 -12.42 -13.71 -20.89
N ALA A 238 -13.38 -13.96 -20.00
CA ALA A 238 -14.40 -12.99 -19.57
C ALA A 238 -14.76 -13.16 -18.09
N ASP A 239 -15.23 -12.09 -17.44
CA ASP A 239 -15.62 -12.10 -16.02
C ASP A 239 -16.97 -12.79 -15.75
N CYS A 240 -17.67 -13.18 -16.81
CA CYS A 240 -18.92 -13.93 -16.75
C CYS A 240 -19.11 -14.69 -18.08
N TYR A 241 -18.91 -16.01 -18.05
CA TYR A 241 -19.04 -16.84 -19.26
C TYR A 241 -20.45 -16.78 -19.84
N SER A 242 -21.48 -16.87 -18.98
CA SER A 242 -22.88 -16.83 -19.41
C SER A 242 -23.27 -15.50 -20.05
N CYS A 243 -22.63 -14.41 -19.63
CA CYS A 243 -22.84 -13.07 -20.17
C CYS A 243 -22.19 -12.88 -21.54
N ALA A 244 -20.98 -13.42 -21.73
CA ALA A 244 -20.15 -13.16 -22.90
C ALA A 244 -20.26 -14.23 -24.00
N PHE A 245 -20.32 -15.51 -23.63
CA PHE A 245 -20.03 -16.62 -24.54
C PHE A 245 -21.12 -17.68 -24.67
N ALA A 246 -22.03 -17.82 -23.69
CA ALA A 246 -23.00 -18.93 -23.67
C ALA A 246 -23.95 -18.99 -24.88
N LYS A 247 -24.11 -17.90 -25.64
CA LYS A 247 -24.93 -17.88 -26.87
C LYS A 247 -24.11 -18.04 -28.16
N SER A 248 -22.79 -17.90 -28.09
CA SER A 248 -21.88 -17.84 -29.25
C SER A 248 -20.87 -18.97 -29.31
N THR A 249 -20.91 -19.90 -28.35
CA THR A 249 -20.03 -21.07 -28.27
C THR A 249 -20.86 -22.35 -28.33
N PRO A 250 -20.35 -23.44 -28.93
CA PRO A 250 -21.09 -24.69 -29.08
C PRO A 250 -21.23 -25.48 -27.76
N ILE A 251 -20.40 -25.16 -26.77
CA ILE A 251 -20.33 -25.77 -25.44
C ILE A 251 -19.71 -24.75 -24.48
N HIS A 252 -19.81 -24.98 -23.17
CA HIS A 252 -19.03 -24.25 -22.18
C HIS A 252 -17.54 -24.66 -22.30
N GLU A 253 -16.75 -23.81 -22.93
CA GLU A 253 -15.33 -24.03 -23.21
C GLU A 253 -14.45 -23.87 -21.96
N THR A 254 -13.20 -24.33 -22.05
CA THR A 254 -12.17 -24.12 -21.03
C THR A 254 -10.82 -23.82 -21.66
N TYR A 255 -9.99 -23.03 -20.98
CA TYR A 255 -8.57 -22.88 -21.27
C TYR A 255 -7.74 -23.58 -20.20
N GLN A 256 -7.51 -24.87 -20.40
CA GLN A 256 -6.85 -25.76 -19.45
C GLN A 256 -5.48 -25.30 -18.93
N PRO A 257 -4.64 -24.55 -19.68
CA PRO A 257 -3.40 -24.02 -19.12
C PRO A 257 -3.58 -23.17 -17.85
N ARG A 258 -4.78 -22.62 -17.57
CA ARG A 258 -5.05 -21.96 -16.27
C ARG A 258 -4.86 -22.90 -15.08
N TRP A 259 -5.12 -24.20 -15.23
CA TRP A 259 -4.83 -25.19 -14.18
C TRP A 259 -3.33 -25.33 -13.95
N ASP A 260 -2.52 -25.37 -15.01
CA ASP A 260 -1.06 -25.47 -14.89
C ASP A 260 -0.47 -24.19 -14.28
N TYR A 261 -0.99 -23.04 -14.68
CA TYR A 261 -0.63 -21.75 -14.10
C TYR A 261 -0.94 -21.71 -12.61
N TRP A 262 -2.13 -22.19 -12.23
CA TRP A 262 -2.56 -22.26 -10.83
C TRP A 262 -1.68 -23.22 -10.02
N GLY A 263 -1.40 -24.42 -10.55
CA GLY A 263 -0.53 -25.40 -9.89
C GLY A 263 0.90 -24.87 -9.70
N ARG A 264 1.47 -24.18 -10.70
CA ARG A 264 2.81 -23.57 -10.61
C ARG A 264 2.85 -22.42 -9.60
N TYR A 265 1.80 -21.61 -9.58
CA TYR A 265 1.65 -20.52 -8.61
C TYR A 265 1.50 -21.05 -7.18
N MET A 266 0.71 -22.11 -6.97
CA MET A 266 0.41 -22.68 -5.66
C MET A 266 1.50 -23.63 -5.13
N GLU A 267 2.40 -24.14 -5.97
CA GLU A 267 3.49 -25.05 -5.58
C GLU A 267 4.27 -24.65 -4.31
N PRO A 268 4.64 -23.37 -4.08
CA PRO A 268 5.31 -22.97 -2.84
C PRO A 268 4.49 -23.28 -1.58
N VAL A 269 3.15 -23.24 -1.68
CA VAL A 269 2.22 -23.60 -0.62
C VAL A 269 2.03 -25.11 -0.59
N THR A 270 1.61 -25.70 -1.71
CA THR A 270 1.16 -27.10 -1.76
C THR A 270 2.29 -28.11 -1.58
N SER A 271 3.53 -27.76 -1.92
CA SER A 271 4.69 -28.63 -1.65
C SER A 271 5.12 -28.67 -0.18
N SER A 272 4.55 -27.80 0.66
CA SER A 272 4.94 -27.69 2.08
C SER A 272 3.77 -27.84 3.06
N ILE A 273 2.56 -27.54 2.63
CA ILE A 273 1.34 -27.59 3.44
C ILE A 273 0.35 -28.53 2.75
N PRO A 274 -0.11 -29.60 3.42
CA PRO A 274 -1.16 -30.46 2.89
C PRO A 274 -2.41 -29.66 2.51
N MET A 275 -2.95 -29.92 1.32
CA MET A 275 -4.16 -29.27 0.82
C MET A 275 -5.19 -30.32 0.40
N MET A 276 -6.41 -30.18 0.93
CA MET A 276 -7.55 -31.04 0.62
C MET A 276 -8.54 -30.25 -0.23
N VAL A 277 -8.90 -30.79 -1.39
CA VAL A 277 -9.75 -30.13 -2.38
C VAL A 277 -11.04 -30.92 -2.56
N VAL A 278 -12.19 -30.25 -2.59
CA VAL A 278 -13.47 -30.83 -3.03
C VAL A 278 -13.94 -30.09 -4.27
N GLU A 279 -14.75 -30.70 -5.15
CA GLU A 279 -15.13 -30.08 -6.41
C GLU A 279 -16.16 -28.95 -6.25
N GLY A 280 -16.05 -27.92 -7.08
CA GLY A 280 -17.10 -26.93 -7.33
C GLY A 280 -17.71 -27.08 -8.72
N ASN A 281 -18.64 -26.17 -9.09
CA ASN A 281 -19.25 -26.22 -10.42
C ASN A 281 -18.26 -25.82 -11.53
N HIS A 282 -17.25 -25.01 -11.23
CA HIS A 282 -16.25 -24.64 -12.24
C HIS A 282 -15.35 -25.82 -12.63
N GLU A 283 -15.30 -26.90 -11.83
CA GLU A 283 -14.61 -28.13 -12.16
C GLU A 283 -15.42 -29.08 -13.06
N ILE A 284 -16.71 -28.81 -13.34
CA ILE A 284 -17.54 -29.66 -14.22
C ILE A 284 -16.87 -29.82 -15.59
N GLU A 285 -16.40 -28.72 -16.18
CA GLU A 285 -15.57 -28.69 -17.40
C GLU A 285 -15.99 -29.69 -18.50
N GLN A 286 -17.28 -29.68 -18.86
CA GLN A 286 -17.85 -30.65 -19.79
C GLN A 286 -17.10 -30.66 -21.14
N GLN A 287 -16.79 -31.86 -21.63
CA GLN A 287 -16.07 -32.06 -22.89
C GLN A 287 -16.67 -33.21 -23.72
N ILE A 288 -15.92 -33.70 -24.70
CA ILE A 288 -16.34 -34.80 -25.58
C ILE A 288 -16.92 -35.98 -24.77
N HIS A 289 -17.97 -36.60 -25.33
CA HIS A 289 -18.68 -37.73 -24.71
C HIS A 289 -19.30 -37.42 -23.32
N ASN A 290 -19.62 -36.15 -23.03
CA ASN A 290 -20.15 -35.70 -21.74
C ASN A 290 -19.25 -36.06 -20.55
N ARG A 291 -17.94 -36.22 -20.77
CA ARG A 291 -16.99 -36.32 -19.67
C ARG A 291 -16.93 -34.98 -18.93
N THR A 292 -16.85 -35.06 -17.61
CA THR A 292 -16.77 -33.94 -16.68
C THR A 292 -15.67 -34.20 -15.66
N PHE A 293 -15.21 -33.15 -14.95
CA PHE A 293 -14.25 -33.24 -13.85
C PHE A 293 -12.91 -33.91 -14.19
N ALA A 294 -12.51 -33.91 -15.46
CA ALA A 294 -11.28 -34.58 -15.89
C ALA A 294 -10.04 -33.96 -15.23
N ALA A 295 -9.92 -32.63 -15.24
CA ALA A 295 -8.80 -31.94 -14.60
C ALA A 295 -8.77 -32.16 -13.09
N TYR A 296 -9.89 -31.92 -12.40
CA TYR A 296 -10.03 -32.11 -10.95
C TYR A 296 -9.64 -33.52 -10.50
N SER A 297 -10.24 -34.55 -11.12
CA SER A 297 -10.06 -35.95 -10.71
C SER A 297 -8.67 -36.49 -11.02
N SER A 298 -7.95 -35.82 -11.93
CA SER A 298 -6.61 -36.23 -12.36
C SER A 298 -5.48 -35.47 -11.66
N ARG A 299 -5.70 -34.23 -11.23
CA ARG A 299 -4.62 -33.36 -10.69
C ARG A 299 -4.38 -33.52 -9.20
N PHE A 300 -5.42 -33.83 -8.43
CA PHE A 300 -5.34 -33.92 -6.98
C PHE A 300 -5.36 -35.36 -6.49
N ALA A 301 -4.69 -35.59 -5.36
CA ALA A 301 -4.78 -36.86 -4.65
C ALA A 301 -5.85 -36.75 -3.55
N PHE A 302 -6.69 -37.77 -3.45
CA PHE A 302 -7.79 -37.82 -2.50
C PHE A 302 -7.72 -39.13 -1.70
N PRO A 303 -8.09 -39.14 -0.42
CA PRO A 303 -8.12 -40.35 0.40
C PRO A 303 -9.37 -41.22 0.10
N SER A 304 -9.72 -41.37 -1.17
CA SER A 304 -10.97 -42.01 -1.63
C SER A 304 -11.03 -43.49 -1.28
N GLU A 305 -9.93 -44.21 -1.45
CA GLU A 305 -9.85 -45.63 -1.10
C GLU A 305 -9.75 -45.80 0.41
N GLU A 306 -8.96 -44.94 1.07
CA GLU A 306 -8.70 -45.02 2.50
C GLU A 306 -9.91 -44.72 3.37
N SER A 307 -10.75 -43.78 2.92
CA SER A 307 -12.03 -43.44 3.56
C SER A 307 -13.19 -44.33 3.10
N GLY A 308 -12.95 -45.20 2.11
CA GLY A 308 -13.96 -46.11 1.57
C GLY A 308 -15.03 -45.44 0.70
N SER A 309 -14.81 -44.21 0.23
CA SER A 309 -15.74 -43.52 -0.67
C SER A 309 -15.69 -44.04 -2.11
N SER A 310 -14.52 -44.53 -2.54
CA SER A 310 -14.23 -44.91 -3.92
C SER A 310 -14.53 -43.79 -4.95
N SER A 311 -14.53 -42.52 -4.51
CA SER A 311 -14.91 -41.35 -5.30
C SER A 311 -13.94 -40.19 -5.04
N PRO A 312 -13.47 -39.47 -6.08
CA PRO A 312 -12.69 -38.25 -5.88
C PRO A 312 -13.55 -37.06 -5.40
N PHE A 313 -14.89 -37.17 -5.49
CA PHE A 313 -15.81 -36.07 -5.20
C PHE A 313 -16.16 -35.95 -3.71
N TYR A 314 -16.07 -37.05 -2.96
CA TYR A 314 -16.39 -37.05 -1.54
C TYR A 314 -15.54 -38.08 -0.82
N TYR A 315 -15.09 -37.74 0.38
CA TYR A 315 -14.16 -38.54 1.17
C TYR A 315 -14.07 -37.98 2.60
N SER A 316 -13.48 -38.74 3.52
CA SER A 316 -13.25 -38.33 4.90
C SER A 316 -11.79 -38.52 5.31
N PHE A 317 -11.35 -37.81 6.35
CA PHE A 317 -10.02 -37.96 6.92
C PHE A 317 -9.95 -37.42 8.36
N ASP A 318 -9.02 -37.95 9.15
CA ASP A 318 -8.75 -37.47 10.50
C ASP A 318 -7.52 -36.55 10.53
N ALA A 319 -7.68 -35.39 11.17
CA ALA A 319 -6.59 -34.45 11.44
C ALA A 319 -6.56 -34.13 12.94
N GLY A 320 -5.78 -34.91 13.69
CA GLY A 320 -5.85 -34.85 15.16
C GLY A 320 -7.22 -35.31 15.67
N GLY A 321 -7.82 -34.58 16.62
CA GLY A 321 -9.13 -34.85 17.19
C GLY A 321 -10.30 -34.36 16.32
N ILE A 322 -10.11 -34.17 15.02
CA ILE A 322 -11.12 -33.69 14.07
C ILE A 322 -11.33 -34.76 13.00
N HIS A 323 -12.58 -35.19 12.83
CA HIS A 323 -13.02 -35.96 11.68
C HIS A 323 -13.60 -35.02 10.64
N PHE A 324 -12.96 -34.95 9.47
CA PHE A 324 -13.42 -34.15 8.34
C PHE A 324 -14.19 -35.01 7.35
N VAL A 325 -15.29 -34.46 6.84
CA VAL A 325 -16.10 -35.07 5.77
C VAL A 325 -16.22 -34.06 4.63
N MET A 326 -15.60 -34.35 3.49
CA MET A 326 -15.75 -33.57 2.26
C MET A 326 -16.89 -34.19 1.43
N LEU A 327 -17.94 -33.42 1.16
CA LEU A 327 -19.13 -33.85 0.42
C LEU A 327 -19.19 -33.20 -0.96
N ALA A 328 -19.76 -33.95 -1.90
CA ALA A 328 -19.92 -33.55 -3.28
C ALA A 328 -21.27 -32.87 -3.49
N SER A 329 -21.23 -31.58 -3.81
CA SER A 329 -22.42 -30.83 -4.26
C SER A 329 -22.82 -31.22 -5.69
N TYR A 330 -21.88 -31.76 -6.47
CA TYR A 330 -22.08 -32.05 -7.90
C TYR A 330 -22.01 -33.55 -8.24
N ALA A 331 -22.22 -34.41 -7.24
CA ALA A 331 -22.49 -35.84 -7.41
C ALA A 331 -23.79 -36.22 -6.71
N ASP A 332 -24.40 -37.36 -7.07
CA ASP A 332 -25.69 -37.80 -6.52
C ASP A 332 -25.65 -37.89 -4.98
N TYR A 333 -26.29 -36.92 -4.33
CA TYR A 333 -26.44 -36.78 -2.89
C TYR A 333 -27.80 -37.30 -2.36
N SER A 334 -28.63 -37.92 -3.22
CA SER A 334 -29.92 -38.46 -2.79
C SER A 334 -29.74 -39.55 -1.73
N ARG A 335 -30.72 -39.72 -0.83
CA ARG A 335 -30.75 -40.81 0.16
C ARG A 335 -30.55 -42.21 -0.43
N SER A 336 -30.88 -42.40 -1.71
CA SER A 336 -30.67 -43.65 -2.43
C SER A 336 -29.27 -43.79 -3.06
N GLY A 337 -28.56 -42.67 -3.22
CA GLY A 337 -27.28 -42.54 -3.91
C GLY A 337 -26.12 -43.19 -3.16
N ALA A 338 -24.99 -43.31 -3.87
CA ALA A 338 -23.78 -43.90 -3.30
C ALA A 338 -23.15 -43.01 -2.23
N GLN A 339 -23.12 -41.69 -2.45
CA GLN A 339 -22.57 -40.72 -1.52
C GLN A 339 -23.27 -40.76 -0.17
N TYR A 340 -24.62 -40.77 -0.15
CA TYR A 340 -25.38 -40.80 1.10
C TYR A 340 -25.13 -42.08 1.91
N LYS A 341 -25.10 -43.24 1.23
CA LYS A 341 -24.82 -44.53 1.90
C LYS A 341 -23.40 -44.59 2.46
N TRP A 342 -22.43 -44.03 1.73
CA TRP A 342 -21.07 -43.91 2.24
C TRP A 342 -21.04 -42.98 3.46
N LEU A 343 -21.68 -41.82 3.39
CA LEU A 343 -21.74 -40.83 4.48
C LEU A 343 -22.35 -41.44 5.75
N GLU A 344 -23.45 -42.17 5.62
CA GLU A 344 -24.07 -42.90 6.74
C GLU A 344 -23.06 -43.87 7.39
N ALA A 345 -22.39 -44.70 6.56
CA ALA A 345 -21.40 -45.66 7.04
C ALA A 345 -20.11 -45.02 7.58
N ASP A 346 -19.76 -43.82 7.15
CA ASP A 346 -18.63 -43.03 7.63
C ASP A 346 -18.93 -42.44 9.01
N LEU A 347 -20.08 -41.76 9.14
CA LEU A 347 -20.56 -41.18 10.39
C LEU A 347 -20.77 -42.22 11.50
N GLU A 348 -21.25 -43.42 11.15
CA GLU A 348 -21.38 -44.54 12.10
C GLU A 348 -20.05 -44.96 12.75
N LYS A 349 -18.92 -44.71 12.09
CA LYS A 349 -17.58 -45.07 12.59
C LYS A 349 -16.97 -44.00 13.49
N VAL A 350 -17.54 -42.79 13.51
CA VAL A 350 -16.98 -41.65 14.25
C VAL A 350 -17.17 -41.84 15.75
N ASP A 351 -16.09 -42.11 16.46
CA ASP A 351 -16.06 -42.08 17.92
C ASP A 351 -15.75 -40.65 18.42
N ARG A 352 -16.77 -39.91 18.85
CA ARG A 352 -16.67 -38.54 19.37
C ARG A 352 -15.87 -38.42 20.68
N SER A 353 -15.43 -39.53 21.28
CA SER A 353 -14.45 -39.52 22.37
C SER A 353 -13.01 -39.48 21.86
N VAL A 354 -12.77 -39.88 20.61
CA VAL A 354 -11.48 -39.91 19.92
C VAL A 354 -11.33 -38.69 19.00
N THR A 355 -12.33 -38.42 18.16
CA THR A 355 -12.44 -37.22 17.32
C THR A 355 -13.64 -36.38 17.76
N PRO A 356 -13.50 -35.53 18.80
CA PRO A 356 -14.63 -34.77 19.31
C PRO A 356 -15.25 -33.81 18.30
N TRP A 357 -14.46 -33.33 17.35
CA TRP A 357 -14.93 -32.41 16.32
C TRP A 357 -15.29 -33.18 15.06
N LEU A 358 -16.50 -32.95 14.57
CA LEU A 358 -17.00 -33.45 13.30
C LEU A 358 -17.29 -32.24 12.40
N ILE A 359 -16.46 -32.04 11.38
CA ILE A 359 -16.52 -30.87 10.49
C ILE A 359 -16.78 -31.35 9.06
N ALA A 360 -17.75 -30.72 8.40
CA ALA A 360 -18.05 -31.01 7.00
C ALA A 360 -17.63 -29.85 6.08
N GLY A 361 -17.24 -30.18 4.85
CA GLY A 361 -16.93 -29.22 3.80
C GLY A 361 -17.56 -29.64 2.47
N TRP A 362 -18.14 -28.70 1.73
CA TRP A 362 -18.58 -28.91 0.34
C TRP A 362 -18.65 -27.56 -0.38
N HIS A 363 -19.05 -27.51 -1.64
CA HIS A 363 -19.01 -26.25 -2.40
C HIS A 363 -20.24 -25.35 -2.15
N ALA A 364 -21.46 -25.80 -2.45
CA ALA A 364 -22.64 -24.92 -2.48
C ALA A 364 -23.32 -24.70 -1.10
N PRO A 365 -23.44 -23.46 -0.59
CA PRO A 365 -24.01 -23.17 0.73
C PRO A 365 -25.51 -23.44 0.81
N TRP A 366 -25.95 -24.04 1.92
CA TRP A 366 -27.37 -24.27 2.21
C TRP A 366 -28.10 -23.04 2.77
N TYR A 367 -27.37 -22.17 3.47
CA TYR A 367 -27.93 -21.08 4.28
C TYR A 367 -27.45 -19.68 3.86
N THR A 368 -26.95 -19.51 2.64
CA THR A 368 -26.61 -18.19 2.12
C THR A 368 -27.83 -17.26 2.10
N THR A 369 -27.62 -15.98 2.40
CA THR A 369 -28.64 -14.92 2.32
C THR A 369 -28.37 -13.93 1.18
N TYR A 370 -27.28 -14.11 0.46
CA TYR A 370 -27.02 -13.39 -0.79
C TYR A 370 -28.02 -13.80 -1.87
N LYS A 371 -28.28 -12.89 -2.81
CA LYS A 371 -29.12 -13.17 -3.98
C LYS A 371 -28.45 -14.18 -4.92
N ALA A 372 -27.12 -14.11 -5.04
CA ALA A 372 -26.35 -15.09 -5.80
C ALA A 372 -26.49 -16.46 -5.12
N HIS A 373 -26.91 -17.46 -5.91
CA HIS A 373 -27.08 -18.85 -5.47
C HIS A 373 -28.05 -19.04 -4.27
N TYR A 374 -29.01 -18.11 -4.09
CA TYR A 374 -29.97 -18.17 -2.99
C TYR A 374 -30.81 -19.46 -3.06
N ARG A 375 -30.61 -20.36 -2.08
CA ARG A 375 -31.30 -21.66 -1.97
C ARG A 375 -31.09 -22.59 -3.17
N GLU A 376 -29.96 -22.44 -3.86
CA GLU A 376 -29.63 -23.24 -5.04
C GLU A 376 -29.41 -24.72 -4.69
N ALA A 377 -28.70 -24.99 -3.59
CA ALA A 377 -28.42 -26.33 -3.08
C ALA A 377 -29.50 -26.88 -2.11
N GLU A 378 -30.73 -26.38 -2.20
CA GLU A 378 -31.80 -26.76 -1.25
C GLU A 378 -32.13 -28.26 -1.28
N CYS A 379 -32.05 -28.90 -2.44
CA CYS A 379 -32.27 -30.35 -2.53
C CYS A 379 -31.20 -31.14 -1.77
N MET A 380 -29.93 -30.72 -1.84
CA MET A 380 -28.85 -31.34 -1.07
C MET A 380 -29.11 -31.22 0.44
N ARG A 381 -29.52 -30.02 0.90
CA ARG A 381 -29.92 -29.78 2.30
C ARG A 381 -31.04 -30.73 2.73
N VAL A 382 -32.12 -30.81 1.96
CA VAL A 382 -33.28 -31.67 2.29
C VAL A 382 -32.90 -33.15 2.39
N GLU A 383 -32.00 -33.62 1.52
CA GLU A 383 -31.56 -35.01 1.54
C GLU A 383 -30.65 -35.31 2.75
N MET A 384 -29.66 -34.46 3.02
CA MET A 384 -28.54 -34.76 3.92
C MET A 384 -28.55 -34.10 5.30
N GLU A 385 -29.21 -32.94 5.47
CA GLU A 385 -29.09 -32.15 6.71
C GLU A 385 -29.53 -32.93 7.96
N GLU A 386 -30.60 -33.69 7.86
CA GLU A 386 -31.13 -34.49 8.99
C GLU A 386 -30.11 -35.54 9.47
N LEU A 387 -29.38 -36.17 8.54
CA LEU A 387 -28.34 -37.15 8.87
C LEU A 387 -27.16 -36.47 9.57
N LEU A 388 -26.67 -35.37 9.02
CA LEU A 388 -25.56 -34.60 9.61
C LEU A 388 -25.92 -34.06 11.01
N TYR A 389 -27.15 -33.57 11.18
CA TYR A 389 -27.66 -33.13 12.48
C TYR A 389 -27.75 -34.27 13.48
N ALA A 390 -28.23 -35.46 13.07
CA ALA A 390 -28.34 -36.62 13.95
C ALA A 390 -26.98 -37.10 14.52
N TYR A 391 -25.91 -36.95 13.75
CA TYR A 391 -24.54 -37.25 14.18
C TYR A 391 -23.82 -36.05 14.83
N GLY A 392 -24.49 -34.91 14.93
CA GLY A 392 -24.00 -33.72 15.61
C GLY A 392 -22.79 -33.09 14.94
N VAL A 393 -22.85 -32.87 13.62
CA VAL A 393 -21.86 -32.04 12.90
C VAL A 393 -21.75 -30.68 13.58
N ASP A 394 -20.51 -30.24 13.84
CA ASP A 394 -20.26 -29.03 14.62
C ASP A 394 -20.21 -27.78 13.74
N VAL A 395 -19.51 -27.87 12.60
CA VAL A 395 -19.24 -26.78 11.66
C VAL A 395 -19.32 -27.30 10.23
N VAL A 396 -19.89 -26.49 9.35
CA VAL A 396 -19.92 -26.71 7.91
C VAL A 396 -19.21 -25.55 7.23
N PHE A 397 -18.25 -25.86 6.35
CA PHE A 397 -17.61 -24.86 5.50
C PHE A 397 -18.04 -25.00 4.03
N THR A 398 -18.30 -23.88 3.38
CA THR A 398 -18.69 -23.83 1.95
C THR A 398 -17.98 -22.73 1.15
N GLY A 399 -18.01 -22.85 -0.18
CA GLY A 399 -17.54 -21.84 -1.13
C GLY A 399 -18.71 -21.18 -1.88
N HIS A 400 -18.60 -21.14 -3.21
CA HIS A 400 -19.60 -20.81 -4.25
C HIS A 400 -20.10 -19.37 -4.27
N VAL A 401 -20.59 -18.88 -3.13
CA VAL A 401 -21.05 -17.50 -3.01
C VAL A 401 -19.82 -16.62 -2.79
N HIS A 402 -19.57 -15.72 -3.74
CA HIS A 402 -18.47 -14.75 -3.71
C HIS A 402 -18.66 -13.65 -2.67
N ALA A 403 -18.75 -14.03 -1.40
CA ALA A 403 -18.79 -13.19 -0.22
C ALA A 403 -18.58 -14.07 1.02
N TYR A 404 -18.24 -13.45 2.13
CA TYR A 404 -18.18 -14.13 3.42
C TYR A 404 -19.54 -14.11 4.12
N GLU A 405 -20.00 -15.27 4.61
CA GLU A 405 -21.18 -15.36 5.47
C GLU A 405 -21.00 -16.40 6.56
N ARG A 406 -21.43 -16.07 7.79
CA ARG A 406 -21.49 -16.99 8.92
C ARG A 406 -22.89 -17.03 9.50
N SER A 407 -23.44 -18.23 9.64
CA SER A 407 -24.73 -18.45 10.29
C SER A 407 -24.61 -18.46 11.81
N ASN A 408 -25.72 -18.20 12.49
CA ASN A 408 -25.97 -18.75 13.82
C ASN A 408 -26.16 -20.27 13.71
N ARG A 409 -26.13 -20.99 14.84
CA ARG A 409 -26.48 -22.42 14.82
C ARG A 409 -27.91 -22.60 14.31
N VAL A 410 -28.06 -23.40 13.26
CA VAL A 410 -29.31 -23.53 12.51
C VAL A 410 -29.51 -24.98 12.10
N PHE A 411 -30.77 -25.42 12.16
CA PHE A 411 -31.21 -26.69 11.60
C PHE A 411 -32.57 -26.50 10.96
N ASN A 412 -32.70 -26.90 9.69
CA ASN A 412 -33.91 -26.76 8.89
C ASN A 412 -34.53 -25.34 8.96
N TYR A 413 -33.70 -24.33 8.69
CA TYR A 413 -34.04 -22.89 8.77
C TYR A 413 -34.52 -22.38 10.14
N THR A 414 -34.38 -23.19 11.20
CA THR A 414 -34.73 -22.82 12.57
C THR A 414 -33.47 -22.65 13.39
N LEU A 415 -33.38 -21.56 14.16
CA LEU A 415 -32.31 -21.38 15.14
C LEU A 415 -32.35 -22.52 16.16
N ASP A 416 -31.29 -23.30 16.23
CA ASP A 416 -31.23 -24.52 17.03
C ASP A 416 -29.88 -24.59 17.74
N ALA A 417 -29.88 -24.79 19.07
CA ALA A 417 -28.65 -24.79 19.86
C ALA A 417 -27.71 -25.96 19.53
N CYS A 418 -28.23 -27.03 18.94
CA CYS A 418 -27.49 -28.22 18.51
C CYS A 418 -27.20 -28.22 17.00
N GLY A 419 -27.76 -27.28 16.24
CA GLY A 419 -27.48 -27.15 14.81
C GLY A 419 -26.02 -26.80 14.54
N PRO A 420 -25.45 -27.19 13.38
CA PRO A 420 -24.13 -26.78 12.96
C PRO A 420 -24.06 -25.25 12.73
N VAL A 421 -22.85 -24.71 12.84
CA VAL A 421 -22.54 -23.37 12.31
C VAL A 421 -22.14 -23.53 10.85
N HIS A 422 -22.84 -22.85 9.94
CA HIS A 422 -22.48 -22.80 8.52
C HIS A 422 -21.65 -21.56 8.23
N ILE A 423 -20.51 -21.73 7.55
CA ILE A 423 -19.58 -20.66 7.21
C ILE A 423 -19.24 -20.77 5.73
N SER A 424 -19.62 -19.77 4.94
CA SER A 424 -19.26 -19.66 3.53
C SER A 424 -18.07 -18.72 3.37
N VAL A 425 -17.02 -19.21 2.71
CA VAL A 425 -15.77 -18.53 2.37
C VAL A 425 -15.45 -18.68 0.88
N GLY A 426 -16.48 -18.49 0.05
CA GLY A 426 -16.36 -18.50 -1.43
C GLY A 426 -15.79 -17.20 -1.98
N ASP A 427 -15.12 -16.42 -1.14
CA ASP A 427 -14.58 -15.11 -1.40
C ASP A 427 -13.07 -15.14 -1.68
N GLY A 428 -12.57 -16.21 -2.32
CA GLY A 428 -11.15 -16.45 -2.52
C GLY A 428 -10.43 -15.47 -3.44
N GLY A 429 -11.16 -14.71 -4.28
CA GLY A 429 -10.57 -13.67 -5.13
C GLY A 429 -10.66 -13.92 -6.62
N ASN A 430 -11.52 -14.81 -7.09
CA ASN A 430 -11.71 -15.02 -8.52
C ASN A 430 -12.23 -13.76 -9.25
N ARG A 431 -12.19 -13.79 -10.59
CA ARG A 431 -12.52 -12.64 -11.45
C ARG A 431 -14.01 -12.35 -11.60
N GLU A 432 -14.88 -13.28 -11.24
CA GLU A 432 -16.31 -13.04 -11.33
C GLU A 432 -16.74 -11.92 -10.37
N LYS A 433 -17.99 -11.49 -10.49
CA LYS A 433 -18.51 -10.43 -9.63
C LYS A 433 -18.57 -10.90 -8.17
N MET A 434 -18.25 -10.00 -7.26
CA MET A 434 -18.55 -10.13 -5.84
C MET A 434 -20.08 -10.22 -5.62
N ALA A 435 -20.52 -11.09 -4.72
CA ALA A 435 -21.91 -11.15 -4.28
C ALA A 435 -22.19 -9.97 -3.33
N THR A 436 -22.95 -8.99 -3.79
CA THR A 436 -23.26 -7.76 -3.04
C THR A 436 -24.74 -7.58 -2.73
N ALA A 437 -25.61 -8.06 -3.61
CA ALA A 437 -27.07 -7.99 -3.42
C ALA A 437 -27.55 -9.12 -2.51
N HIS A 438 -28.44 -8.80 -1.57
CA HIS A 438 -29.03 -9.77 -0.65
C HIS A 438 -30.46 -10.14 -1.09
N ALA A 439 -30.87 -11.40 -0.88
CA ALA A 439 -32.21 -11.86 -1.28
C ALA A 439 -33.34 -11.18 -0.48
N ASP A 440 -33.02 -10.72 0.74
CA ASP A 440 -33.93 -10.02 1.64
C ASP A 440 -34.11 -8.52 1.36
N GLU A 441 -33.37 -7.96 0.41
CA GLU A 441 -33.55 -6.58 -0.01
C GLU A 441 -34.81 -6.39 -0.87
N ALA A 442 -35.39 -5.19 -0.79
CA ALA A 442 -36.58 -4.84 -1.53
C ALA A 442 -36.37 -5.01 -3.05
N GLY A 443 -37.15 -5.92 -3.66
CA GLY A 443 -37.08 -6.21 -5.10
C GLY A 443 -36.00 -7.21 -5.52
N HIS A 444 -35.21 -7.75 -4.58
CA HIS A 444 -34.11 -8.67 -4.88
C HIS A 444 -34.42 -10.15 -4.65
N CYS A 445 -35.53 -10.49 -3.99
CA CYS A 445 -35.98 -11.88 -3.82
C CYS A 445 -36.19 -12.55 -5.19
N PRO A 446 -35.45 -13.64 -5.51
CA PRO A 446 -35.54 -14.31 -6.80
C PRO A 446 -36.85 -15.09 -6.96
N ASP A 447 -37.21 -15.39 -8.21
CA ASP A 447 -38.28 -16.33 -8.51
C ASP A 447 -37.86 -17.74 -8.05
N PRO A 448 -38.64 -18.45 -7.21
CA PRO A 448 -38.31 -19.80 -6.76
C PRO A 448 -37.92 -20.74 -7.90
N ALA A 449 -38.57 -20.64 -9.06
CA ALA A 449 -38.29 -21.51 -10.22
C ALA A 449 -36.92 -21.25 -10.86
N SER A 450 -36.30 -20.10 -10.58
CA SER A 450 -34.99 -19.71 -11.14
C SER A 450 -33.79 -20.08 -10.26
N THR A 451 -34.03 -20.62 -9.07
CA THR A 451 -32.98 -20.88 -8.06
C THR A 451 -32.30 -22.25 -8.12
N PRO A 452 -32.94 -23.37 -8.50
CA PRO A 452 -32.30 -24.68 -8.42
C PRO A 452 -31.09 -24.83 -9.35
N ASP A 453 -30.08 -25.56 -8.91
CA ASP A 453 -28.92 -25.89 -9.72
C ASP A 453 -29.32 -26.69 -10.98
N PRO A 454 -28.95 -26.22 -12.19
CA PRO A 454 -29.34 -26.87 -13.43
C PRO A 454 -28.55 -28.14 -13.74
N PHE A 455 -27.35 -28.32 -13.19
CA PHE A 455 -26.49 -29.47 -13.47
C PHE A 455 -26.98 -30.72 -12.75
N MET A 456 -27.26 -30.60 -11.45
CA MET A 456 -27.77 -31.68 -10.63
C MET A 456 -29.18 -32.08 -11.03
N GLY A 457 -29.99 -31.11 -11.47
CA GLY A 457 -31.37 -31.33 -11.89
C GLY A 457 -32.25 -31.83 -10.73
N GLY A 458 -33.54 -31.50 -10.75
CA GLY A 458 -34.40 -31.99 -9.67
C GLY A 458 -35.75 -31.29 -9.55
N ARG A 459 -36.61 -31.86 -8.69
CA ARG A 459 -37.84 -31.21 -8.24
C ARG A 459 -37.49 -29.90 -7.54
N LEU A 460 -38.38 -28.91 -7.61
CA LEU A 460 -38.26 -27.69 -6.80
C LEU A 460 -38.34 -28.07 -5.31
N CYS A 461 -37.18 -28.20 -4.65
CA CYS A 461 -37.10 -28.46 -3.20
C CYS A 461 -37.32 -27.18 -2.39
N ALA A 462 -37.04 -26.01 -2.99
CA ALA A 462 -37.19 -24.70 -2.37
C ALA A 462 -38.65 -24.21 -2.44
N ALA A 463 -39.46 -24.61 -1.45
CA ALA A 463 -40.79 -24.03 -1.23
C ALA A 463 -40.73 -22.77 -0.35
N ASN A 464 -41.80 -21.96 -0.37
CA ASN A 464 -41.95 -20.83 0.56
C ASN A 464 -41.89 -21.32 2.01
N PHE A 465 -41.37 -20.47 2.90
CA PHE A 465 -41.36 -20.75 4.33
C PHE A 465 -42.81 -20.92 4.82
N THR A 466 -43.06 -21.93 5.66
CA THR A 466 -44.39 -22.21 6.22
C THR A 466 -44.56 -21.70 7.65
N SER A 467 -43.48 -21.23 8.28
CA SER A 467 -43.46 -20.71 9.64
C SER A 467 -42.38 -19.62 9.80
N GLY A 468 -42.32 -18.99 10.97
CA GLY A 468 -41.35 -17.92 11.27
C GLY A 468 -41.65 -16.57 10.60
N PRO A 469 -40.73 -15.59 10.69
CA PRO A 469 -40.93 -14.22 10.20
C PRO A 469 -41.15 -14.08 8.68
N ALA A 470 -40.79 -15.11 7.90
CA ALA A 470 -41.00 -15.15 6.45
C ALA A 470 -42.12 -16.09 6.01
N ALA A 471 -43.00 -16.53 6.93
CA ALA A 471 -44.12 -17.43 6.60
C ALA A 471 -44.94 -16.92 5.40
N GLY A 472 -45.17 -17.80 4.43
CA GLY A 472 -45.85 -17.50 3.17
C GLY A 472 -44.98 -16.89 2.08
N ARG A 473 -43.71 -16.54 2.37
CA ARG A 473 -42.78 -15.88 1.44
C ARG A 473 -41.59 -16.78 1.10
N PHE A 474 -40.95 -16.50 -0.04
CA PHE A 474 -39.73 -17.21 -0.45
C PHE A 474 -38.47 -16.63 0.22
N CYS A 475 -38.46 -15.32 0.49
CA CYS A 475 -37.38 -14.60 1.17
C CYS A 475 -37.92 -13.82 2.37
N TRP A 476 -37.00 -13.46 3.27
CA TRP A 476 -37.25 -12.46 4.30
C TRP A 476 -37.26 -11.06 3.67
N ASP A 477 -37.62 -10.04 4.45
CA ASP A 477 -37.57 -8.61 4.08
C ASP A 477 -36.52 -7.82 4.89
N ARG A 478 -35.64 -8.57 5.55
CA ARG A 478 -34.51 -8.14 6.37
C ARG A 478 -33.55 -9.32 6.51
N GLN A 479 -32.31 -9.07 6.92
CA GLN A 479 -31.33 -10.14 7.16
C GLN A 479 -31.94 -11.23 8.06
N PRO A 480 -32.02 -12.50 7.59
CA PRO A 480 -32.59 -13.59 8.37
C PRO A 480 -31.87 -13.79 9.70
N GLU A 481 -32.61 -14.17 10.75
CA GLU A 481 -32.05 -14.34 12.10
C GLU A 481 -31.03 -15.48 12.19
N TYR A 482 -31.06 -16.43 11.26
CA TYR A 482 -30.04 -17.47 11.13
C TYR A 482 -28.73 -16.96 10.53
N SER A 483 -28.68 -15.79 9.89
CA SER A 483 -27.44 -15.17 9.39
C SER A 483 -26.85 -14.28 10.48
N ALA A 484 -25.71 -14.69 11.05
CA ALA A 484 -25.07 -13.93 12.13
C ALA A 484 -24.25 -12.76 11.59
N TYR A 485 -23.52 -12.98 10.49
CA TYR A 485 -22.62 -12.00 9.88
C TYR A 485 -22.52 -12.24 8.38
N ARG A 486 -22.57 -11.19 7.58
CA ARG A 486 -22.29 -11.24 6.14
C ARG A 486 -21.50 -10.01 5.67
N GLU A 487 -20.52 -10.23 4.81
CA GLU A 487 -19.62 -9.20 4.28
C GLU A 487 -19.17 -9.54 2.85
N SER A 488 -19.33 -8.57 1.95
CA SER A 488 -18.88 -8.67 0.56
C SER A 488 -17.43 -8.19 0.41
N SER A 489 -16.50 -8.98 0.93
CA SER A 489 -15.05 -8.77 0.83
C SER A 489 -14.40 -10.08 0.38
N PHE A 490 -13.22 -10.01 -0.26
CA PHE A 490 -12.39 -11.20 -0.46
C PHE A 490 -11.69 -11.58 0.84
N GLY A 491 -11.31 -12.84 1.02
CA GLY A 491 -10.75 -13.31 2.28
C GLY A 491 -10.47 -14.82 2.35
N HIS A 492 -10.13 -15.25 3.57
CA HIS A 492 -9.96 -16.65 3.94
C HIS A 492 -10.35 -16.88 5.41
N GLY A 493 -10.72 -18.11 5.75
CA GLY A 493 -10.97 -18.55 7.12
C GLY A 493 -9.74 -19.20 7.76
N VAL A 494 -9.59 -19.05 9.07
CA VAL A 494 -8.66 -19.81 9.91
C VAL A 494 -9.44 -20.41 11.08
N LEU A 495 -9.35 -21.73 11.22
CA LEU A 495 -9.86 -22.49 12.35
C LEU A 495 -8.70 -22.85 13.27
N GLU A 496 -8.77 -22.40 14.54
CA GLU A 496 -7.84 -22.75 15.61
C GLU A 496 -8.58 -23.56 16.69
N GLU A 497 -8.26 -24.84 16.82
CA GLU A 497 -8.88 -25.69 17.82
C GLU A 497 -8.06 -25.71 19.11
N SER A 498 -8.69 -25.34 20.24
CA SER A 498 -7.98 -25.19 21.52
C SER A 498 -8.31 -26.30 22.52
N SER A 499 -9.43 -27.00 22.37
CA SER A 499 -9.83 -28.10 23.26
C SER A 499 -10.92 -28.99 22.69
N ARG A 500 -11.39 -29.97 23.47
CA ARG A 500 -12.59 -30.76 23.12
C ARG A 500 -13.87 -29.93 22.90
N ARG A 501 -13.92 -28.67 23.35
CA ARG A 501 -15.16 -27.86 23.41
C ARG A 501 -15.02 -26.44 22.84
N SER A 502 -13.86 -26.06 22.30
CA SER A 502 -13.60 -24.65 21.94
C SER A 502 -12.74 -24.46 20.69
N ALA A 503 -13.40 -24.15 19.58
CA ALA A 503 -12.79 -23.64 18.36
C ALA A 503 -12.82 -22.12 18.32
N VAL A 504 -11.78 -21.49 17.77
CA VAL A 504 -11.80 -20.09 17.34
C VAL A 504 -11.81 -20.08 15.81
N VAL A 505 -12.85 -19.47 15.24
CA VAL A 505 -12.91 -19.19 13.80
C VAL A 505 -12.61 -17.72 13.58
N GLN A 506 -11.56 -17.43 12.82
CA GLN A 506 -11.20 -16.08 12.40
C GLN A 506 -11.35 -15.98 10.88
N CYS A 507 -12.03 -14.96 10.40
CA CYS A 507 -12.04 -14.63 8.98
C CYS A 507 -11.10 -13.44 8.78
N GLY A 508 -10.09 -13.60 7.93
CA GLY A 508 -9.26 -12.50 7.48
C GLY A 508 -9.84 -12.00 6.17
N THR A 509 -10.21 -10.72 6.08
CA THR A 509 -10.55 -10.15 4.77
C THR A 509 -9.27 -9.63 4.13
N ALA A 510 -9.14 -9.74 2.81
CA ALA A 510 -8.03 -9.17 2.03
C ALA A 510 -7.93 -7.64 2.17
N SER A 511 -8.91 -7.00 2.83
CA SER A 511 -8.88 -5.60 3.28
C SER A 511 -8.96 -5.38 4.80
N SER A 512 -8.90 -6.42 5.63
CA SER A 512 -8.88 -6.31 7.10
C SER A 512 -7.76 -7.13 7.74
N THR A 513 -7.00 -6.47 8.60
CA THR A 513 -6.12 -7.10 9.58
C THR A 513 -6.96 -7.45 10.82
N PRO A 514 -6.94 -8.70 11.33
CA PRO A 514 -7.78 -9.10 12.45
C PRO A 514 -7.41 -8.39 13.75
N ALA A 515 -8.43 -8.13 14.57
CA ALA A 515 -8.30 -7.57 15.92
C ALA A 515 -7.76 -8.66 16.88
N ILE A 516 -6.62 -8.40 17.52
CA ILE A 516 -6.11 -9.26 18.58
C ILE A 516 -6.93 -8.97 19.84
N SER A 517 -7.81 -9.91 20.20
CA SER A 517 -8.41 -9.98 21.53
C SER A 517 -7.36 -10.49 22.51
N GLY A 518 -7.04 -9.66 23.51
CA GLY A 518 -6.05 -10.00 24.53
C GLY A 518 -6.58 -11.05 25.49
N THR A 519 -5.99 -12.23 25.48
CA THR A 519 -5.90 -13.09 26.67
C THR A 519 -4.51 -13.70 26.73
N GLY A 520 -3.65 -13.11 27.56
CA GLY A 520 -2.33 -13.66 27.84
C GLY A 520 -2.45 -14.94 28.68
N PRO A 521 -1.67 -16.00 28.40
CA PRO A 521 -1.53 -17.09 29.33
C PRO A 521 -0.64 -16.63 30.49
N SER A 522 -1.17 -16.70 31.70
CA SER A 522 -0.37 -16.68 32.91
C SER A 522 0.48 -17.96 32.95
N SER A 523 1.76 -17.85 32.59
CA SER A 523 2.79 -18.80 33.05
C SER A 523 4.06 -18.04 33.43
N SER A 524 4.40 -18.22 34.70
CA SER A 524 5.59 -17.74 35.37
C SER A 524 6.87 -18.31 34.75
N GLY A 525 7.80 -17.45 34.35
CA GLY A 525 9.18 -17.89 34.09
C GLY A 525 10.03 -17.02 33.15
N SER A 526 10.33 -15.78 33.54
CA SER A 526 11.69 -15.16 33.50
C SER A 526 11.58 -13.63 33.45
N SER A 527 11.75 -13.02 34.62
CA SER A 527 12.05 -11.61 34.78
C SER A 527 13.45 -11.30 34.23
N GLY A 528 13.55 -10.39 33.27
CA GLY A 528 14.81 -9.72 32.94
C GLY A 528 14.80 -8.95 31.62
N LEU A 529 14.63 -7.61 31.71
CA LEU A 529 14.77 -6.57 30.64
C LEU A 529 13.53 -6.48 29.74
N VAL A 530 12.68 -5.45 29.74
CA VAL A 530 12.92 -4.00 29.67
C VAL A 530 11.72 -3.28 30.30
N GLN A 531 11.92 -2.52 31.38
CA GLN A 531 10.83 -1.80 32.07
C GLN A 531 10.92 -0.27 31.93
N ASP A 532 11.83 0.25 31.12
CA ASP A 532 11.94 1.69 30.81
C ASP A 532 12.44 1.87 29.37
N CYS A 533 11.54 1.97 28.39
CA CYS A 533 11.92 2.43 27.06
C CYS A 533 11.00 3.55 26.57
N THR A 534 11.60 4.70 26.28
CA THR A 534 10.93 5.96 25.89
C THR A 534 10.82 6.15 24.37
N ALA A 535 11.64 5.41 23.60
CA ALA A 535 11.60 5.24 22.14
C ALA A 535 11.01 3.86 21.75
N PRO A 536 9.68 3.72 21.61
CA PRO A 536 9.02 2.43 21.46
C PRO A 536 9.47 1.68 20.20
N LEU A 537 9.66 2.38 19.06
CA LEU A 537 10.06 1.73 17.82
C LEU A 537 11.53 1.30 17.86
N VAL A 538 12.42 2.11 18.45
CA VAL A 538 13.84 1.74 18.63
C VAL A 538 13.96 0.48 19.49
N CYS A 539 13.21 0.41 20.59
CA CYS A 539 13.24 -0.75 21.47
C CYS A 539 12.62 -1.99 20.84
N ALA A 540 11.51 -1.85 20.13
CA ALA A 540 10.94 -2.95 19.37
C ALA A 540 11.94 -3.47 18.34
N LEU A 541 12.58 -2.57 17.57
CA LEU A 541 13.59 -2.93 16.59
C LEU A 541 14.79 -3.66 17.22
N GLN A 542 15.25 -3.20 18.39
CA GLN A 542 16.33 -3.84 19.11
C GLN A 542 15.94 -5.24 19.64
N LEU A 543 14.73 -5.39 20.19
CA LEU A 543 14.24 -6.67 20.69
C LEU A 543 14.05 -7.66 19.55
N THR A 544 13.37 -7.26 18.47
CA THR A 544 13.15 -8.08 17.28
C THR A 544 14.48 -8.48 16.63
N ALA A 545 15.43 -7.55 16.52
CA ALA A 545 16.76 -7.83 15.99
C ALA A 545 17.59 -8.83 16.82
N ARG A 546 17.29 -9.02 18.11
CA ARG A 546 17.95 -10.02 18.98
C ARG A 546 17.32 -11.40 18.92
N GLN A 547 16.09 -11.50 18.42
CA GLN A 547 15.42 -12.79 18.35
C GLN A 547 16.13 -13.71 17.36
N ASP A 548 16.47 -14.92 17.81
CA ASP A 548 17.01 -15.97 16.95
C ASP A 548 15.86 -16.63 16.19
N VAL A 549 15.39 -15.95 15.14
CA VAL A 549 14.32 -16.43 14.27
C VAL A 549 14.88 -16.84 12.91
N SER A 550 14.34 -17.93 12.39
CA SER A 550 14.58 -18.37 11.01
C SER A 550 13.88 -17.41 10.05
N CYS A 551 14.67 -16.56 9.39
CA CYS A 551 14.17 -15.53 8.51
C CYS A 551 14.01 -16.05 7.07
N PHE A 552 12.75 -16.14 6.65
CA PHE A 552 12.30 -16.45 5.28
C PHE A 552 11.50 -15.29 4.69
N HIS A 553 11.88 -14.06 5.03
CA HIS A 553 11.25 -12.84 4.57
C HIS A 553 12.31 -11.90 3.98
N PHE A 554 11.87 -10.93 3.18
CA PHE A 554 12.72 -9.82 2.75
C PHE A 554 13.17 -8.96 3.95
N PRO A 555 14.24 -8.16 3.84
CA PRO A 555 15.15 -8.02 2.70
C PRO A 555 16.12 -9.21 2.51
N GLY A 556 16.53 -9.44 1.26
CA GLY A 556 17.31 -10.62 0.85
C GLY A 556 18.71 -10.76 1.46
N HIS A 557 19.25 -9.72 2.10
CA HIS A 557 20.48 -9.85 2.89
C HIS A 557 20.28 -10.70 4.17
N ASN A 558 19.04 -11.07 4.48
CA ASN A 558 18.67 -12.02 5.52
C ASN A 558 19.33 -11.70 6.86
N ARG A 559 19.00 -10.51 7.40
CA ARG A 559 19.53 -10.01 8.67
C ARG A 559 21.06 -9.94 8.75
N GLY A 560 21.69 -9.73 7.59
CA GLY A 560 23.13 -9.53 7.45
C GLY A 560 23.89 -10.79 7.02
N LYS A 561 23.25 -11.97 6.99
CA LYS A 561 23.89 -13.24 6.61
C LYS A 561 24.36 -13.25 5.14
N ALA A 562 23.61 -12.59 4.27
CA ALA A 562 23.93 -12.44 2.85
C ALA A 562 24.28 -10.97 2.49
N ALA A 563 24.62 -10.15 3.49
CA ALA A 563 25.02 -8.77 3.22
C ALA A 563 26.34 -8.71 2.45
N PRO A 564 26.46 -7.87 1.40
CA PRO A 564 27.71 -7.70 0.67
C PRO A 564 28.85 -7.32 1.62
N SER A 565 29.98 -8.05 1.51
CA SER A 565 31.10 -7.89 2.44
C SER A 565 31.76 -6.51 2.36
N SER A 566 31.76 -5.86 1.18
CA SER A 566 32.25 -4.50 1.00
C SER A 566 31.45 -3.49 1.82
N LEU A 567 30.12 -3.61 1.82
CA LEU A 567 29.24 -2.71 2.55
C LEU A 567 29.23 -3.03 4.06
N SER A 568 29.22 -4.31 4.43
CA SER A 568 29.29 -4.74 5.84
C SER A 568 30.56 -4.26 6.54
N LYS A 569 31.69 -4.15 5.83
CA LYS A 569 32.93 -3.56 6.36
C LYS A 569 32.83 -2.05 6.57
N LEU A 570 32.01 -1.37 5.78
CA LEU A 570 31.86 0.09 5.84
C LEU A 570 30.92 0.52 6.97
N ILE A 571 29.71 -0.06 7.04
CA ILE A 571 28.66 0.38 7.97
C ILE A 571 28.42 -0.59 9.15
N GLY A 572 29.13 -1.71 9.16
CA GLY A 572 28.94 -2.79 10.14
C GLY A 572 27.78 -3.73 9.77
N SER A 573 27.87 -4.98 10.22
CA SER A 573 26.81 -5.98 10.03
C SER A 573 25.55 -5.69 10.85
N GLY A 574 25.68 -4.93 11.94
CA GLY A 574 24.55 -4.55 12.81
C GLY A 574 23.46 -3.75 12.10
N ALA A 575 23.82 -2.90 11.13
CA ALA A 575 22.84 -2.15 10.35
C ALA A 575 21.88 -3.09 9.60
N PHE A 576 22.41 -4.16 9.00
CA PHE A 576 21.61 -5.19 8.32
C PHE A 576 20.79 -6.07 9.26
N LEU A 577 21.16 -6.15 10.54
CA LEU A 577 20.36 -6.87 11.55
C LEU A 577 19.09 -6.10 11.90
N HIS A 578 19.16 -4.77 11.82
CA HIS A 578 18.09 -3.84 12.12
C HIS A 578 17.30 -3.38 10.88
N ASP A 579 17.76 -3.70 9.67
CA ASP A 579 16.98 -3.53 8.45
C ASP A 579 15.98 -4.70 8.31
N LEU A 580 14.85 -4.52 8.98
CA LEU A 580 13.75 -5.48 9.07
C LEU A 580 12.53 -4.94 8.31
N PRO A 581 11.71 -5.81 7.73
CA PRO A 581 10.47 -5.40 7.07
C PRO A 581 9.38 -5.10 8.13
N GLU A 582 8.16 -4.87 7.65
CA GLU A 582 6.93 -4.83 8.45
C GLU A 582 6.70 -6.19 9.14
N LEU A 583 7.33 -6.36 10.30
CA LEU A 583 7.12 -7.49 11.19
C LEU A 583 6.00 -7.16 12.19
N PRO A 584 5.24 -8.16 12.69
CA PRO A 584 4.15 -7.92 13.64
C PRO A 584 4.56 -7.10 14.87
N GLU A 585 5.79 -7.25 15.34
CA GLU A 585 6.35 -6.54 16.50
C GLU A 585 6.71 -5.08 16.19
N LEU A 586 6.89 -4.73 14.91
CA LEU A 586 7.39 -3.43 14.46
C LEU A 586 6.30 -2.51 13.90
N ASP A 587 5.06 -2.99 13.78
CA ASP A 587 3.90 -2.24 13.27
C ASP A 587 3.97 -1.96 11.75
N ASP A 588 2.89 -1.49 11.14
CA ASP A 588 2.79 -1.09 9.72
C ASP A 588 2.73 0.45 9.63
N LEU A 589 3.58 1.07 8.79
CA LEU A 589 3.62 2.53 8.64
C LEU A 589 2.31 3.13 8.09
N PHE A 590 1.59 2.42 7.22
CA PHE A 590 0.36 2.91 6.58
C PHE A 590 -0.90 2.54 7.35
N SER A 591 -0.81 1.57 8.25
CA SER A 591 -1.88 1.23 9.20
C SER A 591 -1.34 1.08 10.63
N PRO A 592 -0.75 2.16 11.21
CA PRO A 592 -0.04 2.06 12.47
C PRO A 592 -1.02 1.81 13.61
N LYS A 593 -0.80 0.72 14.36
CA LYS A 593 -1.64 0.26 15.49
C LYS A 593 -0.85 0.06 16.78
N GLY A 594 0.48 -0.04 16.70
CA GLY A 594 1.40 -0.39 17.76
C GLY A 594 2.52 0.64 17.94
N VAL A 595 3.77 0.20 17.79
CA VAL A 595 4.96 1.00 18.16
C VAL A 595 5.19 2.21 17.26
N ILE A 596 4.81 2.14 15.98
CA ILE A 596 4.85 3.30 15.07
C ILE A 596 3.76 4.28 15.49
N LEU A 597 2.54 3.82 15.79
CA LEU A 597 1.46 4.69 16.27
C LEU A 597 1.82 5.41 17.57
N ASP A 598 2.43 4.69 18.53
CA ASP A 598 2.89 5.30 19.79
C ASP A 598 4.00 6.33 19.53
N ALA A 599 5.00 6.00 18.70
CA ALA A 599 6.05 6.94 18.30
C ALA A 599 5.48 8.21 17.65
N GLN A 600 4.53 8.06 16.72
CA GLN A 600 3.85 9.18 16.05
C GLN A 600 3.00 10.02 17.01
N ARG A 601 2.31 9.41 17.98
CA ARG A 601 1.54 10.13 19.01
C ARG A 601 2.45 10.93 19.94
N ARG A 602 3.57 10.34 20.37
CA ARG A 602 4.57 11.03 21.18
C ARG A 602 5.25 12.15 20.40
N ALA A 603 5.52 11.95 19.11
CA ALA A 603 5.97 13.02 18.23
C ALA A 603 4.93 14.13 18.13
N ALA A 604 3.65 13.80 17.92
CA ALA A 604 2.58 14.80 17.84
C ALA A 604 2.50 15.65 19.12
N GLN A 605 2.57 15.00 20.29
CA GLN A 605 2.61 15.67 21.59
C GLN A 605 3.86 16.55 21.74
N LEU A 606 5.04 16.02 21.42
CA LEU A 606 6.30 16.74 21.56
C LEU A 606 6.35 17.97 20.67
N PHE A 607 5.89 17.84 19.42
CA PHE A 607 5.89 18.91 18.40
C PHE A 607 4.66 19.83 18.47
N GLY A 608 3.71 19.56 19.37
CA GLY A 608 2.54 20.43 19.58
C GLY A 608 1.48 20.35 18.48
N SER A 609 1.41 19.23 17.76
CA SER A 609 0.46 19.00 16.65
C SER A 609 -0.68 18.06 17.07
N SER A 610 -1.82 18.10 16.35
CA SER A 610 -2.92 17.17 16.59
C SER A 610 -2.61 15.76 16.07
N LYS A 611 -1.84 15.67 14.98
CA LYS A 611 -1.37 14.41 14.39
C LYS A 611 -0.02 14.59 13.71
N THR A 612 0.81 13.55 13.76
CA THR A 612 2.11 13.52 13.10
C THR A 612 2.27 12.23 12.30
N TRP A 613 2.83 12.33 11.09
CA TRP A 613 3.23 11.21 10.24
C TRP A 613 4.73 11.13 10.12
N PHE A 614 5.28 9.92 10.26
CA PHE A 614 6.67 9.65 9.96
C PHE A 614 6.84 9.41 8.47
N LEU A 615 7.85 10.04 7.89
CA LEU A 615 8.10 10.01 6.46
C LEU A 615 9.47 9.40 6.15
N VAL A 616 9.47 8.41 5.28
CA VAL A 616 10.70 7.74 4.82
C VAL A 616 11.06 8.06 3.38
N ASN A 617 10.32 8.95 2.71
CA ASN A 617 10.62 9.46 1.36
C ASN A 617 10.91 10.97 1.38
N GLY A 618 11.42 11.48 2.51
CA GLY A 618 11.76 12.88 2.74
C GLY A 618 10.57 13.82 2.81
N THR A 619 10.84 15.10 3.09
CA THR A 619 9.83 16.17 3.06
C THR A 619 9.16 16.29 1.68
N THR A 620 9.83 15.84 0.62
CA THR A 620 9.26 15.74 -0.74
C THR A 620 7.90 15.06 -0.76
N CYS A 621 7.77 13.86 -0.19
CA CYS A 621 6.50 13.14 -0.18
C CYS A 621 5.45 13.82 0.72
N GLY A 622 5.86 14.44 1.82
CA GLY A 622 4.95 15.19 2.70
C GLY A 622 4.37 16.43 2.03
N ILE A 623 5.17 17.17 1.26
CA ILE A 623 4.71 18.33 0.48
C ILE A 623 3.76 17.89 -0.64
N GLN A 624 4.11 16.83 -1.37
CA GLN A 624 3.25 16.26 -2.40
C GLN A 624 1.91 15.80 -1.82
N ALA A 625 1.94 15.08 -0.69
CA ALA A 625 0.74 14.61 -0.01
C ALA A 625 -0.13 15.77 0.51
N SER A 626 0.50 16.81 1.08
CA SER A 626 -0.20 17.99 1.59
C SER A 626 -0.99 18.68 0.47
N VAL A 627 -0.35 18.94 -0.68
CA VAL A 627 -1.00 19.58 -1.83
C VAL A 627 -2.09 18.69 -2.43
N MET A 628 -1.84 17.39 -2.59
CA MET A 628 -2.82 16.44 -3.13
C MET A 628 -4.04 16.25 -2.22
N ALA A 629 -3.86 16.35 -0.89
CA ALA A 629 -4.94 16.22 0.07
C ALA A 629 -5.82 17.49 0.17
N THR A 630 -5.24 18.67 -0.06
CA THR A 630 -5.94 19.96 0.06
C THR A 630 -6.56 20.45 -1.24
N CYS A 631 -5.96 20.13 -2.39
CA CYS A 631 -6.33 20.70 -3.68
C CYS A 631 -6.87 19.64 -4.67
N SER A 632 -7.81 20.05 -5.52
CA SER A 632 -8.30 19.26 -6.66
C SER A 632 -7.67 19.73 -7.98
N PRO A 633 -7.65 18.90 -9.04
CA PRO A 633 -7.17 19.32 -10.35
C PRO A 633 -7.90 20.59 -10.83
N GLY A 634 -7.13 21.60 -11.26
CA GLY A 634 -7.66 22.91 -11.69
C GLY A 634 -7.87 23.94 -10.58
N ASP A 635 -7.78 23.57 -9.29
CA ASP A 635 -7.66 24.54 -8.20
C ASP A 635 -6.33 25.31 -8.31
N TYR A 636 -6.27 26.48 -7.68
CA TYR A 636 -5.04 27.28 -7.61
C TYR A 636 -4.32 27.08 -6.27
N LEU A 637 -3.00 26.84 -6.34
CA LEU A 637 -2.10 26.87 -5.19
C LEU A 637 -1.30 28.17 -5.23
N ILE A 638 -1.46 29.02 -4.22
CA ILE A 638 -0.61 30.20 -4.06
C ILE A 638 0.70 29.75 -3.43
N VAL A 639 1.82 30.05 -4.07
CA VAL A 639 3.13 29.52 -3.71
C VAL A 639 4.23 30.55 -3.98
N PRO A 640 5.26 30.68 -3.13
CA PRO A 640 6.39 31.54 -3.42
C PRO A 640 7.23 31.02 -4.58
N ARG A 641 7.79 31.92 -5.38
CA ARG A 641 8.59 31.55 -6.56
C ARG A 641 9.87 30.77 -6.19
N ASN A 642 10.44 31.01 -5.02
CA ASN A 642 11.61 30.29 -4.52
C ASN A 642 11.26 28.93 -3.87
N CYS A 643 10.12 28.33 -4.22
CA CYS A 643 9.71 27.03 -3.70
C CYS A 643 10.64 25.90 -4.14
N HIS A 644 10.67 24.83 -3.33
CA HIS A 644 11.48 23.66 -3.58
C HIS A 644 10.94 22.83 -4.76
N LEU A 645 11.82 22.05 -5.40
CA LEU A 645 11.51 21.17 -6.54
C LEU A 645 10.33 20.20 -6.25
N SER A 646 10.15 19.79 -5.00
CA SER A 646 9.04 18.95 -4.56
C SER A 646 7.67 19.60 -4.82
N VAL A 647 7.55 20.91 -4.65
CA VAL A 647 6.30 21.63 -4.93
C VAL A 647 5.97 21.53 -6.42
N ILE A 648 6.98 21.62 -7.29
CA ILE A 648 6.77 21.53 -8.73
C ILE A 648 6.30 20.12 -9.12
N SER A 649 6.90 19.08 -8.53
CA SER A 649 6.42 17.71 -8.71
C SER A 649 4.99 17.51 -8.18
N ALA A 650 4.62 18.17 -7.08
CA ALA A 650 3.26 18.14 -6.55
C ALA A 650 2.24 18.77 -7.52
N LEU A 651 2.59 19.89 -8.17
CA LEU A 651 1.75 20.50 -9.21
C LEU A 651 1.53 19.56 -10.40
N VAL A 652 2.56 18.83 -10.82
CA VAL A 652 2.44 17.81 -11.89
C VAL A 652 1.52 16.67 -11.47
N LEU A 653 1.75 16.08 -10.29
CA LEU A 653 0.99 14.93 -9.77
C LEU A 653 -0.48 15.24 -9.52
N SER A 654 -0.77 16.42 -8.98
CA SER A 654 -2.13 16.85 -8.61
C SER A 654 -2.90 17.52 -9.75
N GLY A 655 -2.22 18.14 -10.72
CA GLY A 655 -2.88 18.99 -11.73
C GLY A 655 -3.38 20.32 -11.20
N VAL A 656 -2.84 20.76 -10.07
CA VAL A 656 -3.11 22.06 -9.46
C VAL A 656 -2.33 23.15 -10.20
N VAL A 657 -2.93 24.34 -10.34
CA VAL A 657 -2.37 25.47 -11.08
C VAL A 657 -1.64 26.41 -10.12
N PRO A 658 -0.36 26.74 -10.35
CA PRO A 658 0.35 27.65 -9.46
C PRO A 658 -0.06 29.12 -9.69
N LYS A 659 -0.24 29.86 -8.59
CA LYS A 659 -0.18 31.33 -8.56
C LYS A 659 1.10 31.73 -7.80
N TYR A 660 2.11 32.18 -8.53
CA TYR A 660 3.39 32.54 -7.93
C TYR A 660 3.33 33.91 -7.25
N ILE A 661 3.90 34.00 -6.04
CA ILE A 661 4.29 35.27 -5.41
C ILE A 661 5.80 35.39 -5.52
N ILE A 662 6.29 36.54 -5.98
CA ILE A 662 7.73 36.84 -6.00
C ILE A 662 8.13 37.27 -4.58
N PRO A 663 8.99 36.49 -3.88
CA PRO A 663 9.47 36.86 -2.56
C PRO A 663 10.31 38.14 -2.63
N GLU A 664 10.45 38.84 -1.50
CA GLU A 664 11.41 39.93 -1.42
C GLU A 664 12.82 39.40 -1.71
N TYR A 665 13.60 40.14 -2.49
CA TYR A 665 14.95 39.76 -2.86
C TYR A 665 15.96 40.85 -2.47
N ASN A 666 16.98 40.45 -1.71
CA ASN A 666 18.10 41.31 -1.38
C ASN A 666 19.23 41.11 -2.38
N SER A 667 19.44 42.10 -3.25
CA SER A 667 20.48 42.07 -4.30
C SER A 667 21.91 42.21 -3.76
N GLY A 668 22.10 42.82 -2.58
CA GLY A 668 23.40 42.93 -1.91
C GLY A 668 23.92 41.59 -1.39
N TRP A 669 23.00 40.68 -1.06
CA TRP A 669 23.29 39.33 -0.58
C TRP A 669 23.04 38.24 -1.63
N ASP A 670 22.30 38.54 -2.70
CA ASP A 670 21.77 37.56 -3.66
C ASP A 670 20.89 36.50 -2.97
N ILE A 671 20.01 36.95 -2.08
CA ILE A 671 19.16 36.08 -1.25
C ILE A 671 17.70 36.51 -1.33
N ALA A 672 16.82 35.56 -1.62
CA ALA A 672 15.38 35.72 -1.49
C ALA A 672 14.94 35.49 -0.03
N GLY A 673 14.14 36.42 0.50
CA GLY A 673 13.44 36.32 1.78
C GLY A 673 12.16 35.50 1.68
N GLY A 674 11.23 35.78 2.58
CA GLY A 674 9.89 35.18 2.61
C GLY A 674 8.86 35.95 1.78
N ILE A 675 7.60 35.53 1.90
CA ILE A 675 6.44 36.30 1.39
C ILE A 675 5.74 36.99 2.56
N THR A 676 5.04 38.09 2.25
CA THR A 676 4.31 38.87 3.25
C THR A 676 2.80 38.59 3.22
N PRO A 677 2.07 38.82 4.33
CA PRO A 677 0.61 38.73 4.35
C PRO A 677 -0.07 39.66 3.34
N LEU A 678 0.53 40.82 3.04
CA LEU A 678 0.01 41.77 2.06
C LEU A 678 0.05 41.19 0.64
N GLN A 679 1.22 40.69 0.21
CA GLN A 679 1.37 40.05 -1.10
C GLN A 679 0.42 38.86 -1.26
N LEU A 680 0.18 38.12 -0.17
CA LEU A 680 -0.76 37.02 -0.18
C LEU A 680 -2.22 37.49 -0.33
N ASP A 681 -2.64 38.50 0.42
CA ASP A 681 -4.01 39.03 0.33
C ASP A 681 -4.29 39.61 -1.07
N GLU A 682 -3.29 40.25 -1.70
CA GLU A 682 -3.35 40.69 -3.10
C GLU A 682 -3.52 39.50 -4.06
N ALA A 683 -2.70 38.46 -3.93
CA ALA A 683 -2.78 37.27 -4.79
C ALA A 683 -4.12 36.52 -4.66
N VAL A 684 -4.67 36.45 -3.44
CA VAL A 684 -6.00 35.86 -3.19
C VAL A 684 -7.09 36.69 -3.87
N LYS A 685 -7.08 38.02 -3.69
CA LYS A 685 -8.06 38.93 -4.30
C LYS A 685 -8.05 38.85 -5.83
N GLU A 686 -6.87 38.83 -6.44
CA GLU A 686 -6.76 38.68 -7.91
C GLU A 686 -7.42 37.38 -8.41
N LEU A 687 -7.22 36.27 -7.70
CA LEU A 687 -7.85 35.00 -8.05
C LEU A 687 -9.37 35.00 -7.81
N GLU A 688 -9.82 35.61 -6.70
CA GLU A 688 -11.25 35.78 -6.40
C GLU A 688 -11.96 36.63 -7.47
N GLU A 689 -11.34 37.74 -7.90
CA GLU A 689 -11.84 38.61 -8.98
C GLU A 689 -11.95 37.87 -10.32
N ASP A 690 -11.00 36.99 -10.62
CA ASP A 690 -11.00 36.11 -11.81
C ASP A 690 -11.92 34.88 -11.67
N GLY A 691 -12.64 34.75 -10.56
CA GLY A 691 -13.52 33.62 -10.26
C GLY A 691 -12.79 32.27 -10.13
N LYS A 692 -11.51 32.31 -9.74
CA LYS A 692 -10.66 31.13 -9.56
C LYS A 692 -10.67 30.67 -8.10
N ARG A 693 -10.80 29.36 -7.90
CA ARG A 693 -10.78 28.76 -6.57
C ARG A 693 -9.34 28.59 -6.08
N VAL A 694 -9.04 29.17 -4.92
CA VAL A 694 -7.80 28.90 -4.18
C VAL A 694 -8.00 27.62 -3.36
N GLY A 695 -7.22 26.58 -3.65
CA GLY A 695 -7.29 25.31 -2.93
C GLY A 695 -6.47 25.31 -1.64
N ALA A 696 -5.31 25.96 -1.65
CA ALA A 696 -4.44 26.12 -0.49
C ALA A 696 -3.41 27.24 -0.72
N VAL A 697 -2.70 27.61 0.34
CA VAL A 697 -1.47 28.42 0.28
C VAL A 697 -0.31 27.57 0.77
N LEU A 698 0.80 27.55 0.03
CA LEU A 698 2.04 26.91 0.47
C LEU A 698 3.12 27.98 0.71
N VAL A 699 3.73 27.96 1.89
CA VAL A 699 4.79 28.91 2.29
C VAL A 699 6.06 28.15 2.63
N THR A 700 7.22 28.64 2.20
CA THR A 700 8.52 28.13 2.68
C THR A 700 8.96 28.99 3.87
N SER A 701 9.02 28.40 5.06
CA SER A 701 9.45 29.11 6.27
C SER A 701 10.05 28.14 7.29
N PRO A 702 11.34 28.29 7.67
CA PRO A 702 12.26 29.32 7.21
C PRO A 702 12.76 29.07 5.78
N THR A 703 13.32 30.10 5.14
CA THR A 703 14.13 29.92 3.93
C THR A 703 15.43 29.18 4.25
N TYR A 704 16.17 28.76 3.23
CA TYR A 704 17.47 28.07 3.40
C TYR A 704 18.44 28.87 4.29
N HIS A 705 18.42 30.19 4.16
CA HIS A 705 19.27 31.13 4.90
C HIS A 705 18.72 31.48 6.30
N GLY A 706 17.60 30.88 6.71
CA GLY A 706 17.01 31.03 8.04
C GLY A 706 15.92 32.11 8.15
N VAL A 707 15.58 32.83 7.08
CA VAL A 707 14.59 33.92 7.15
C VAL A 707 13.18 33.35 7.33
N CYS A 708 12.46 33.78 8.37
CA CYS A 708 11.11 33.30 8.67
C CYS A 708 10.06 34.24 8.09
N SER A 709 9.00 33.67 7.47
CA SER A 709 7.84 34.44 7.04
C SER A 709 6.89 34.70 8.23
N ASN A 710 6.05 35.74 8.16
CA ASN A 710 4.98 35.96 9.14
C ASN A 710 3.81 34.98 8.87
N VAL A 711 3.98 33.72 9.30
CA VAL A 711 3.00 32.64 9.09
C VAL A 711 1.68 32.96 9.80
N GLN A 712 1.74 33.52 11.01
CA GLN A 712 0.53 33.91 11.76
C GLN A 712 -0.31 34.96 10.99
N GLY A 713 0.35 35.95 10.39
CA GLY A 713 -0.29 36.94 9.54
C GLY A 713 -0.89 36.32 8.27
N ILE A 714 -0.20 35.38 7.65
CA ILE A 714 -0.68 34.60 6.49
C ILE A 714 -1.93 33.79 6.85
N VAL A 715 -1.90 33.06 7.96
CA VAL A 715 -3.04 32.31 8.51
C VAL A 715 -4.25 33.24 8.75
N SER A 716 -4.00 34.43 9.31
CA SER A 716 -5.04 35.43 9.56
C SER A 716 -5.72 35.94 8.27
N VAL A 717 -5.03 35.88 7.12
CA VAL A 717 -5.60 36.19 5.80
C VAL A 717 -6.38 34.99 5.24
N CYS A 718 -5.88 33.76 5.42
CA CYS A 718 -6.42 32.56 4.78
C CYS A 718 -7.64 31.95 5.48
N HIS A 719 -7.59 31.78 6.80
CA HIS A 719 -8.61 31.05 7.56
C HIS A 719 -10.03 31.66 7.48
N PRO A 720 -10.22 32.99 7.51
CA PRO A 720 -11.55 33.59 7.30
C PRO A 720 -12.18 33.26 5.95
N ARG A 721 -11.38 32.84 4.97
CA ARG A 721 -11.79 32.42 3.62
C ARG A 721 -11.88 30.91 3.47
N GLY A 722 -11.61 30.14 4.52
CA GLY A 722 -11.59 28.67 4.50
C GLY A 722 -10.45 28.09 3.68
N ILE A 723 -9.35 28.84 3.48
CA ILE A 723 -8.19 28.39 2.70
C ILE A 723 -7.18 27.77 3.68
N PRO A 724 -6.79 26.49 3.51
CA PRO A 724 -5.77 25.87 4.35
C PRO A 724 -4.36 26.38 4.03
N VAL A 725 -3.51 26.45 5.05
CA VAL A 725 -2.10 26.88 4.96
C VAL A 725 -1.17 25.69 5.18
N ILE A 726 -0.36 25.41 4.16
CA ILE A 726 0.72 24.41 4.16
C ILE A 726 2.05 25.15 4.34
N VAL A 727 2.90 24.70 5.26
CA VAL A 727 4.25 25.25 5.43
C VAL A 727 5.30 24.18 5.15
N ASP A 728 6.16 24.47 4.17
CA ASP A 728 7.44 23.79 4.01
C ASP A 728 8.40 24.33 5.08
N GLU A 729 8.42 23.64 6.22
CA GLU A 729 9.26 23.91 7.38
C GLU A 729 10.46 22.95 7.40
N ALA A 730 10.95 22.53 6.22
CA ALA A 730 12.05 21.58 6.10
C ALA A 730 13.29 21.97 6.94
N HIS A 731 13.55 23.26 7.07
CA HIS A 731 14.71 23.81 7.79
C HIS A 731 14.39 24.31 9.21
N GLY A 732 13.16 24.13 9.71
CA GLY A 732 12.69 24.68 11.00
C GLY A 732 12.33 23.65 12.07
N ALA A 733 12.71 22.37 11.92
CA ALA A 733 12.29 21.32 12.85
C ALA A 733 12.79 21.50 14.30
N HIS A 734 13.83 22.31 14.53
CA HIS A 734 14.37 22.59 15.86
C HIS A 734 13.65 23.70 16.63
N PHE A 735 12.78 24.47 15.98
CA PHE A 735 12.22 25.72 16.48
C PHE A 735 11.48 25.62 17.82
N ARG A 736 10.82 24.49 18.09
CA ARG A 736 10.04 24.29 19.32
C ARG A 736 10.88 24.12 20.59
N PHE A 737 12.18 23.81 20.45
CA PHE A 737 12.95 23.25 21.55
C PHE A 737 13.77 24.27 22.35
N HIS A 738 13.61 25.58 22.07
CA HIS A 738 14.23 26.65 22.86
C HIS A 738 13.53 28.00 22.62
N ASP A 739 13.29 28.79 23.67
CA ASP A 739 12.54 30.07 23.59
C ASP A 739 13.23 31.15 22.72
N SER A 740 14.53 31.03 22.49
CA SER A 740 15.30 31.93 21.60
C SER A 740 15.27 31.52 20.12
N LEU A 741 14.63 30.40 19.78
CA LEU A 741 14.38 30.02 18.40
C LEU A 741 13.06 30.63 17.91
N PRO A 742 12.87 30.78 16.58
CA PRO A 742 11.59 31.24 16.03
C PRO A 742 10.43 30.31 16.40
N SER A 743 9.20 30.83 16.39
CA SER A 743 8.00 30.00 16.59
C SER A 743 7.78 29.04 15.41
N THR A 744 7.31 27.82 15.72
CA THR A 744 6.98 26.83 14.67
C THR A 744 5.78 27.25 13.83
N ALA A 745 5.65 26.69 12.63
CA ALA A 745 4.48 26.90 11.76
C ALA A 745 3.16 26.48 12.43
N ILE A 746 3.16 25.36 13.15
CA ILE A 746 1.98 24.85 13.87
C ILE A 746 1.57 25.79 15.01
N GLU A 747 2.51 26.32 15.80
CA GLU A 747 2.21 27.31 16.85
C GLU A 747 1.66 28.62 16.29
N GLN A 748 2.05 28.95 15.06
CA GLN A 748 1.53 30.12 14.32
C GLN A 748 0.18 29.86 13.64
N GLY A 749 -0.37 28.64 13.73
CA GLY A 749 -1.71 28.30 13.24
C GLY A 749 -1.77 27.69 11.85
N ALA A 750 -0.65 27.24 11.27
CA ALA A 750 -0.66 26.50 10.01
C ALA A 750 -1.41 25.16 10.17
N ASP A 751 -2.09 24.74 9.09
CA ASP A 751 -2.87 23.49 9.09
C ASP A 751 -1.98 22.27 8.87
N LEU A 752 -0.96 22.41 8.01
CA LEU A 752 0.06 21.40 7.74
C LEU A 752 1.46 22.00 7.78
N ALA A 753 2.39 21.35 8.47
CA ALA A 753 3.82 21.69 8.46
C ALA A 753 4.65 20.45 8.17
N VAL A 754 5.54 20.51 7.19
CA VAL A 754 6.39 19.37 6.81
C VAL A 754 7.85 19.71 7.10
N GLN A 755 8.51 18.87 7.91
CA GLN A 755 9.82 19.14 8.49
C GLN A 755 10.84 18.07 8.10
N SER A 756 12.02 18.46 7.63
CA SER A 756 13.12 17.53 7.38
C SER A 756 13.90 17.32 8.67
N THR A 757 13.49 16.31 9.44
CA THR A 757 14.13 15.95 10.70
C THR A 757 15.64 15.74 10.53
N HIS A 758 16.08 15.13 9.41
CA HIS A 758 17.50 14.87 9.16
C HIS A 758 18.35 16.12 8.84
N LYS A 759 17.74 17.25 8.49
CA LYS A 759 18.50 18.47 8.13
C LYS A 759 18.98 19.22 9.37
N VAL A 760 18.16 19.27 10.40
CA VAL A 760 18.39 20.14 11.57
C VAL A 760 18.30 19.42 12.92
N LEU A 761 17.77 18.19 12.93
CA LEU A 761 17.76 17.30 14.08
C LEU A 761 18.62 16.06 13.79
N CYS A 762 18.61 15.08 14.69
CA CYS A 762 19.57 13.96 14.68
C CYS A 762 19.05 12.66 14.03
N SER A 763 18.15 12.74 13.05
CA SER A 763 17.66 11.56 12.31
C SER A 763 18.45 11.33 11.01
N LEU A 764 18.30 10.15 10.40
CA LEU A 764 19.05 9.77 9.19
C LEU A 764 18.53 10.50 7.94
N THR A 765 19.43 10.85 7.01
CA THR A 765 19.07 11.44 5.70
C THR A 765 17.91 10.69 5.04
N GLN A 766 16.98 11.41 4.40
CA GLN A 766 15.70 10.93 3.85
C GLN A 766 14.55 10.86 4.86
N SER A 767 14.81 10.86 6.17
CA SER A 767 13.73 10.86 7.17
C SER A 767 13.13 12.25 7.42
N SER A 768 11.81 12.32 7.59
CA SER A 768 11.05 13.58 7.79
C SER A 768 9.78 13.34 8.59
N MET A 769 9.14 14.40 9.08
CA MET A 769 7.82 14.34 9.71
C MET A 769 6.85 15.32 9.04
N LEU A 770 5.58 14.95 8.97
CA LEU A 770 4.47 15.84 8.62
C LEU A 770 3.60 16.03 9.85
N HIS A 771 3.32 17.27 10.21
CA HIS A 771 2.50 17.67 11.34
C HIS A 771 1.21 18.32 10.85
N MET A 772 0.10 18.02 11.51
CA MET A 772 -1.20 18.61 11.21
C MET A 772 -1.80 19.25 12.45
N SER A 773 -2.54 20.34 12.26
CA SER A 773 -3.37 21.01 13.27
C SER A 773 -4.59 21.65 12.60
N GLY A 774 -5.60 21.99 13.41
CA GLY A 774 -6.86 22.53 12.89
C GLY A 774 -7.73 21.48 12.19
N ASP A 775 -8.84 21.98 11.60
CA ASP A 775 -9.93 21.15 11.05
C ASP A 775 -10.19 21.41 9.54
N LEU A 776 -9.40 22.28 8.88
CA LEU A 776 -9.58 22.62 7.46
C LEU A 776 -9.10 21.52 6.50
N VAL A 777 -8.28 20.59 6.99
CA VAL A 777 -7.66 19.52 6.19
C VAL A 777 -8.18 18.15 6.63
N ASP A 778 -8.55 17.34 5.65
CA ASP A 778 -9.02 15.98 5.86
C ASP A 778 -7.84 15.02 6.16
N VAL A 779 -7.82 14.53 7.40
CA VAL A 779 -6.80 13.62 7.93
C VAL A 779 -6.67 12.31 7.16
N ASP A 780 -7.79 11.79 6.64
CA ASP A 780 -7.83 10.52 5.93
C ASP A 780 -7.30 10.70 4.52
N LYS A 781 -7.59 11.84 3.87
CA LYS A 781 -6.98 12.19 2.57
C LYS A 781 -5.47 12.36 2.66
N VAL A 782 -4.95 12.99 3.72
CA VAL A 782 -3.49 13.08 3.94
C VAL A 782 -2.90 11.68 4.04
N SER A 783 -3.53 10.79 4.82
CA SER A 783 -3.05 9.41 4.99
C SER A 783 -3.08 8.61 3.68
N GLN A 784 -4.15 8.74 2.88
CA GLN A 784 -4.25 8.11 1.56
C GLN A 784 -3.18 8.63 0.59
N CYS A 785 -2.95 9.95 0.56
CA CYS A 785 -1.91 10.53 -0.30
C CYS A 785 -0.51 10.06 0.10
N LEU A 786 -0.22 9.97 1.40
CA LEU A 786 1.05 9.43 1.90
C LEU A 786 1.22 7.96 1.50
N GLN A 787 0.16 7.15 1.55
CA GLN A 787 0.20 5.75 1.10
C GLN A 787 0.52 5.62 -0.39
N LEU A 788 0.06 6.56 -1.22
CA LEU A 788 0.39 6.58 -2.67
C LEU A 788 1.84 6.97 -2.95
N LEU A 789 2.44 7.80 -2.10
CA LEU A 789 3.72 8.48 -2.39
C LEU A 789 4.93 7.84 -1.69
N GLN A 790 4.72 7.11 -0.61
CA GLN A 790 5.79 6.44 0.12
C GLN A 790 5.98 4.99 -0.34
N SER A 791 7.15 4.42 -0.05
CA SER A 791 7.45 3.01 -0.36
C SER A 791 6.53 2.07 0.41
N SER A 792 6.00 1.03 -0.26
CA SER A 792 5.33 -0.12 0.37
C SER A 792 6.29 -1.06 1.13
N SER A 793 7.57 -0.68 1.21
CA SER A 793 8.58 -1.32 2.06
C SER A 793 9.41 -0.19 2.70
N PRO A 794 8.87 0.46 3.74
CA PRO A 794 9.51 1.59 4.39
C PRO A 794 10.75 1.12 5.15
N SER A 795 11.78 1.98 5.20
CA SER A 795 12.99 1.65 5.97
C SER A 795 12.75 1.84 7.47
N TYR A 796 12.81 0.76 8.23
CA TYR A 796 12.70 0.79 9.70
C TYR A 796 13.89 1.46 10.36
N LEU A 797 15.05 1.52 9.69
CA LEU A 797 16.18 2.34 10.12
C LEU A 797 15.83 3.83 10.07
N LEU A 798 15.15 4.28 9.01
CA LEU A 798 14.70 5.67 8.92
C LEU A 798 13.59 5.96 9.96
N LEU A 799 12.60 5.08 10.10
CA LEU A 799 11.52 5.25 11.09
C LEU A 799 12.06 5.26 12.53
N SER A 800 12.95 4.33 12.87
CA SER A 800 13.55 4.29 14.20
C SER A 800 14.47 5.50 14.46
N SER A 801 15.12 6.05 13.44
CA SER A 801 15.89 7.29 13.60
C SER A 801 15.01 8.51 13.91
N LEU A 802 13.78 8.56 13.37
CA LEU A 802 12.79 9.58 13.72
C LEU A 802 12.31 9.42 15.16
N ASP A 803 12.04 8.17 15.57
CA ASP A 803 11.64 7.85 16.94
C ASP A 803 12.74 8.19 17.96
N ALA A 804 13.99 7.84 17.64
CA ALA A 804 15.17 8.14 18.47
C ALA A 804 15.42 9.65 18.59
N ALA A 805 15.35 10.40 17.48
CA ALA A 805 15.52 11.85 17.50
C ALA A 805 14.44 12.53 18.35
N ARG A 806 13.18 12.10 18.21
CA ARG A 806 12.05 12.54 19.05
C ARG A 806 12.30 12.25 20.52
N ASP A 807 12.78 11.04 20.83
CA ASP A 807 13.05 10.64 22.21
C ASP A 807 14.17 11.46 22.85
N GLN A 808 15.29 11.65 22.14
CA GLN A 808 16.41 12.49 22.59
C GLN A 808 15.96 13.90 22.95
N LEU A 809 15.15 14.52 22.09
CA LEU A 809 14.61 15.86 22.31
C LEU A 809 13.65 15.92 23.51
N SER A 810 12.88 14.85 23.74
CA SER A 810 11.97 14.79 24.90
C SER A 810 12.68 14.67 26.25
N GLN A 811 13.92 14.18 26.25
CA GLN A 811 14.70 13.95 27.48
C GLN A 811 15.56 15.16 27.90
N ASN A 812 15.88 16.06 26.97
CA ASN A 812 16.75 17.20 27.25
C ASN A 812 16.19 18.50 26.65
N THR A 813 15.56 19.31 27.51
CA THR A 813 14.98 20.60 27.14
C THR A 813 16.01 21.69 26.84
N ASN A 814 17.28 21.48 27.21
CA ASN A 814 18.36 22.48 27.10
C ASN A 814 19.39 22.09 26.04
N ILE A 815 19.04 21.14 25.15
CA ILE A 815 19.98 20.57 24.18
C ILE A 815 20.49 21.59 23.16
N PHE A 816 19.79 22.72 22.99
CA PHE A 816 20.17 23.80 22.07
C PHE A 816 20.95 24.96 22.71
N ASP A 817 21.13 24.98 24.04
CA ASP A 817 21.83 26.08 24.74
C ASP A 817 23.26 26.29 24.19
N GLU A 818 24.02 25.20 24.08
CA GLU A 818 25.41 25.24 23.60
C GLU A 818 25.51 25.59 22.10
N PRO A 819 24.78 24.94 21.17
CA PRO A 819 24.75 25.36 19.77
C PRO A 819 24.36 26.82 19.56
N LEU A 820 23.39 27.34 20.34
CA LEU A 820 22.98 28.73 20.29
C LEU A 820 24.09 29.67 20.79
N ALA A 821 24.76 29.32 21.88
CA ALA A 821 25.90 30.08 22.39
C ALA A 821 27.05 30.11 21.37
N ILE A 822 27.39 28.96 20.77
CA ILE A 822 28.40 28.86 19.71
C ILE A 822 28.01 29.72 18.52
N ALA A 823 26.76 29.63 18.05
CA ALA A 823 26.31 30.41 16.90
C ALA A 823 26.36 31.92 17.18
N SER A 824 25.88 32.34 18.35
CA SER A 824 25.89 33.75 18.77
C SER A 824 27.32 34.30 18.85
N GLU A 825 28.22 33.61 19.56
CA GLU A 825 29.61 34.03 19.69
C GLU A 825 30.32 34.06 18.33
N THR A 826 30.07 33.06 17.49
CA THR A 826 30.65 33.00 16.13
C THR A 826 30.19 34.19 15.29
N LYS A 827 28.88 34.51 15.27
CA LYS A 827 28.34 35.66 14.55
C LYS A 827 28.97 36.97 15.03
N ASP A 828 29.06 37.16 16.35
CA ASP A 828 29.68 38.35 16.96
C ASP A 828 31.15 38.50 16.58
N LEU A 829 31.91 37.40 16.58
CA LEU A 829 33.32 37.41 16.22
C LEU A 829 33.51 37.65 14.72
N LEU A 830 32.69 37.05 13.86
CA LEU A 830 32.73 37.26 12.41
C LEU A 830 32.39 38.70 12.04
N ALA A 831 31.35 39.28 12.65
CA ALA A 831 30.93 40.66 12.39
C ALA A 831 31.99 41.72 12.77
N ARG A 832 32.97 41.36 13.61
CA ARG A 832 34.10 42.24 13.98
C ARG A 832 35.28 42.17 13.01
N ILE A 833 35.27 41.23 12.05
CA ILE A 833 36.36 41.05 11.08
C ILE A 833 36.18 42.06 9.94
N PRO A 834 37.17 42.93 9.65
CA PRO A 834 37.05 43.89 8.57
C PRO A 834 36.79 43.25 7.20
N GLY A 835 35.77 43.74 6.48
CA GLY A 835 35.38 43.24 5.17
C GLY A 835 34.56 41.95 5.17
N ILE A 836 34.20 41.43 6.34
CA ILE A 836 33.23 40.33 6.48
C ILE A 836 31.92 40.90 7.00
N SER A 837 30.82 40.57 6.32
CA SER A 837 29.46 40.87 6.75
C SER A 837 28.75 39.57 7.14
N VAL A 838 27.83 39.65 8.11
CA VAL A 838 26.97 38.53 8.52
C VAL A 838 25.51 38.92 8.26
N LEU A 839 24.73 38.01 7.67
CA LEU A 839 23.33 38.26 7.33
C LEU A 839 22.49 38.43 8.60
N ASP A 840 21.62 39.44 8.60
CA ASP A 840 20.68 39.73 9.68
C ASP A 840 19.39 40.39 9.15
N LEU A 841 18.33 40.42 9.95
CA LEU A 841 17.01 40.94 9.58
C LEU A 841 17.00 42.35 8.95
N PRO A 842 17.79 43.33 9.44
CA PRO A 842 17.83 44.67 8.84
C PRO A 842 18.30 44.70 7.37
N CYS A 843 18.79 43.58 6.84
CA CYS A 843 19.08 43.44 5.42
C CYS A 843 17.81 43.43 4.55
N PHE A 844 16.65 43.10 5.11
CA PHE A 844 15.39 43.06 4.36
C PHE A 844 14.53 44.30 4.65
N ALA A 845 13.81 44.77 3.64
CA ALA A 845 12.89 45.90 3.73
C ALA A 845 11.55 45.50 4.39
N SER A 846 11.12 44.25 4.23
CA SER A 846 9.95 43.72 4.93
C SER A 846 10.27 43.40 6.39
N ASP A 847 9.26 43.55 7.23
CA ASP A 847 9.32 43.24 8.66
C ASP A 847 9.17 41.73 8.89
N PHE A 848 10.22 40.98 8.56
CA PHE A 848 10.27 39.54 8.85
C PHE A 848 10.44 39.31 10.36
N PRO A 849 9.66 38.41 10.97
CA PRO A 849 9.61 38.26 12.42
C PRO A 849 10.88 37.70 13.06
N ALA A 850 11.64 36.88 12.32
CA ALA A 850 12.82 36.20 12.86
C ALA A 850 13.77 35.69 11.76
N ILE A 851 15.04 35.49 12.13
CA ILE A 851 16.03 34.72 11.38
C ILE A 851 16.54 33.58 12.27
N ASP A 852 16.67 32.37 11.74
CA ASP A 852 17.19 31.22 12.48
C ASP A 852 18.61 31.52 12.99
N PRO A 853 18.83 31.58 14.32
CA PRO A 853 20.14 31.91 14.88
C PRO A 853 21.19 30.84 14.54
N LEU A 854 20.78 29.60 14.25
CA LEU A 854 21.68 28.49 13.89
C LEU A 854 22.05 28.47 12.38
N ARG A 855 21.61 29.48 11.61
CA ARG A 855 22.12 29.76 10.26
C ARG A 855 23.08 30.92 10.32
N ILE A 856 24.31 30.68 9.88
CA ILE A 856 25.36 31.70 9.77
C ILE A 856 25.65 31.91 8.30
N THR A 857 25.22 33.04 7.76
CA THR A 857 25.50 33.41 6.37
C THR A 857 26.49 34.56 6.38
N LEU A 858 27.67 34.35 5.79
CA LEU A 858 28.72 35.37 5.69
C LEU A 858 28.88 35.83 4.25
N SER A 859 29.22 37.11 4.07
CA SER A 859 29.64 37.68 2.79
C SER A 859 31.02 38.30 2.92
N ALA A 860 31.87 38.01 1.93
CA ALA A 860 33.18 38.63 1.73
C ALA A 860 33.16 39.63 0.56
N SER A 861 31.98 40.15 0.18
CA SER A 861 31.82 41.07 -0.95
C SER A 861 32.70 42.32 -0.81
N ASP A 862 32.88 42.83 0.42
CA ASP A 862 33.71 44.01 0.70
C ASP A 862 35.21 43.74 0.50
N LEU A 863 35.61 42.46 0.46
CA LEU A 863 36.96 42.01 0.11
C LEU A 863 37.12 41.79 -1.40
N GLN A 864 36.06 42.09 -2.17
CA GLN A 864 35.93 41.83 -3.61
C GLN A 864 36.03 40.34 -3.96
N LEU A 865 35.53 39.48 -3.07
CA LEU A 865 35.41 38.04 -3.30
C LEU A 865 33.94 37.67 -3.51
N SER A 866 33.70 36.79 -4.48
CA SER A 866 32.43 36.07 -4.61
C SER A 866 32.27 35.05 -3.48
N GLY A 867 31.05 34.55 -3.28
CA GLY A 867 30.81 33.45 -2.33
C GLY A 867 31.59 32.19 -2.71
N TYR A 868 31.68 31.87 -4.00
CA TYR A 868 32.48 30.75 -4.51
C TYR A 868 33.98 30.88 -4.19
N GLU A 869 34.58 32.04 -4.46
CA GLU A 869 35.99 32.27 -4.13
C GLU A 869 36.24 32.24 -2.62
N ALA A 870 35.29 32.75 -1.82
CA ALA A 870 35.38 32.67 -0.38
C ALA A 870 35.34 31.21 0.10
N ASP A 871 34.42 30.40 -0.44
CA ASP A 871 34.31 28.97 -0.12
C ASP A 871 35.58 28.19 -0.46
N ASP A 872 36.14 28.38 -1.67
CA ASP A 872 37.40 27.76 -2.09
C ASP A 872 38.54 28.07 -1.09
N ILE A 873 38.65 29.33 -0.65
CA ILE A 873 39.69 29.75 0.30
C ILE A 873 39.45 29.13 1.69
N LEU A 874 38.19 29.08 2.15
CA LEU A 874 37.83 28.46 3.42
C LEU A 874 38.16 26.96 3.42
N TYR A 875 37.89 26.28 2.31
CA TYR A 875 38.21 24.87 2.12
C TYR A 875 39.72 24.62 2.01
N GLU A 876 40.42 25.28 1.10
CA GLU A 876 41.86 25.08 0.88
C GLU A 876 42.70 25.44 2.12
N GLY A 877 42.33 26.51 2.82
CA GLY A 877 43.09 26.99 3.97
C GLY A 877 42.89 26.15 5.23
N HIS A 878 41.65 25.78 5.54
CA HIS A 878 41.28 25.24 6.85
C HIS A 878 40.32 24.03 6.79
N GLN A 879 40.04 23.50 5.60
CA GLN A 879 39.17 22.34 5.37
C GLN A 879 37.76 22.57 5.94
N ILE A 880 37.25 23.80 5.78
CA ILE A 880 35.89 24.16 6.14
C ILE A 880 34.98 23.85 4.97
N VAL A 881 33.97 23.03 5.21
CA VAL A 881 32.92 22.71 4.23
C VAL A 881 31.69 23.52 4.59
N SER A 882 31.24 24.34 3.64
CA SER A 882 30.01 25.10 3.79
C SER A 882 28.78 24.27 3.44
N GLU A 883 27.62 24.74 3.90
CA GLU A 883 26.34 24.10 3.64
C GLU A 883 25.73 24.60 2.31
N LEU A 884 25.84 25.91 2.02
CA LEU A 884 25.33 26.50 0.79
C LEU A 884 26.26 27.62 0.32
N VAL A 885 26.69 27.55 -0.93
CA VAL A 885 27.49 28.57 -1.61
C VAL A 885 26.62 29.32 -2.63
N GLY A 886 26.50 30.63 -2.45
CA GLY A 886 25.84 31.52 -3.40
C GLY A 886 26.84 32.44 -4.10
N THR A 887 26.36 33.31 -4.99
CA THR A 887 27.26 34.19 -5.76
C THR A 887 27.94 35.26 -4.88
N ARG A 888 27.28 35.69 -3.79
CA ARG A 888 27.77 36.76 -2.89
C ARG A 888 28.01 36.31 -1.45
N ALA A 889 27.53 35.13 -1.06
CA ALA A 889 27.54 34.70 0.33
C ALA A 889 27.73 33.19 0.45
N VAL A 890 28.20 32.77 1.63
CA VAL A 890 28.38 31.38 2.03
C VAL A 890 27.64 31.14 3.33
N THR A 891 26.85 30.07 3.39
CA THR A 891 26.00 29.72 4.54
C THR A 891 26.52 28.47 5.23
N PHE A 892 26.48 28.51 6.56
CA PHE A 892 26.85 27.42 7.46
C PHE A 892 25.67 27.09 8.38
N ALA A 893 25.50 25.81 8.64
CA ALA A 893 24.52 25.31 9.60
C ALA A 893 25.23 24.91 10.90
N VAL A 894 24.81 25.50 12.02
CA VAL A 894 25.19 25.05 13.36
C VAL A 894 24.17 24.00 13.80
N ASN A 895 24.65 22.86 14.29
CA ASN A 895 23.80 21.75 14.75
C ASN A 895 24.28 21.23 16.11
N LEU A 896 23.56 20.25 16.67
CA LEU A 896 23.85 19.68 17.99
C LEU A 896 25.25 19.04 18.10
N GLY A 897 25.88 18.69 16.98
CA GLY A 897 27.23 18.12 16.93
C GLY A 897 28.34 19.15 16.65
N THR A 898 28.01 20.42 16.41
CA THR A 898 29.00 21.47 16.15
C THR A 898 29.81 21.77 17.41
N ARG A 899 31.14 21.71 17.32
CA ARG A 899 32.02 22.00 18.47
C ARG A 899 32.53 23.44 18.43
N VAL A 900 32.87 23.96 19.60
CA VAL A 900 33.52 25.28 19.74
C VAL A 900 34.76 25.39 18.85
N GLN A 901 35.59 24.34 18.73
CA GLN A 901 36.80 24.38 17.90
C GLN A 901 36.49 24.50 16.39
N ASP A 902 35.34 23.99 15.95
CA ASP A 902 34.93 24.09 14.54
C ASP A 902 34.52 25.55 14.24
N ALA A 903 33.80 26.19 15.17
CA ALA A 903 33.48 27.62 15.12
C ALA A 903 34.73 28.52 15.18
N GLU A 904 35.68 28.21 16.07
CA GLU A 904 36.96 28.93 16.15
C GLU A 904 37.72 28.85 14.82
N LYS A 905 37.77 27.68 14.18
CA LYS A 905 38.40 27.52 12.86
C LYS A 905 37.71 28.37 11.79
N LEU A 906 36.37 28.47 11.82
CA LEU A 906 35.64 29.34 10.90
C LEU A 906 36.03 30.81 11.09
N VAL A 907 36.07 31.28 12.33
CA VAL A 907 36.49 32.64 12.66
C VAL A 907 37.94 32.90 12.23
N GLN A 908 38.86 31.97 12.49
CA GLN A 908 40.27 32.13 12.09
C GLN A 908 40.45 32.13 10.57
N SER A 909 39.71 31.28 9.86
CA SER A 909 39.72 31.26 8.38
C SER A 909 39.20 32.57 7.80
N ALA A 910 38.11 33.10 8.35
CA ALA A 910 37.56 34.39 7.94
C ALA A 910 38.55 35.54 8.23
N LYS A 911 39.27 35.50 9.35
CA LYS A 911 40.36 36.45 9.65
C LYS A 911 41.48 36.34 8.64
N HIS A 912 41.93 35.13 8.31
CA HIS A 912 42.97 34.91 7.30
C HIS A 912 42.55 35.44 5.92
N LEU A 913 41.30 35.19 5.55
CA LEU A 913 40.71 35.67 4.30
C LEU A 913 40.69 37.22 4.28
N SER A 914 40.29 37.86 5.38
CA SER A 914 40.38 39.31 5.55
C SER A 914 41.83 39.81 5.47
N GLU A 915 42.77 39.28 6.24
CA GLU A 915 44.18 39.72 6.23
C GLU A 915 44.83 39.64 4.85
N LYS A 916 44.53 38.58 4.09
CA LYS A 916 45.09 38.36 2.74
C LYS A 916 44.52 39.32 1.70
N HIS A 917 43.24 39.67 1.79
CA HIS A 917 42.53 40.39 0.72
C HIS A 917 42.15 41.84 1.06
N PHE A 918 41.96 42.18 2.34
CA PHE A 918 41.48 43.49 2.79
C PHE A 918 42.42 44.62 2.38
N PHE A 919 43.74 44.45 2.54
CA PHE A 919 44.74 45.45 2.13
C PHE A 919 45.21 45.28 0.68
N ALA A 920 45.10 44.07 0.11
CA ALA A 920 45.55 43.78 -1.26
C ALA A 920 44.57 44.30 -2.33
N ASN A 921 43.28 44.42 -2.00
CA ASN A 921 42.22 44.81 -2.94
C ASN A 921 41.65 46.23 -2.71
N SER A 922 42.08 46.98 -1.69
CA SER A 922 41.58 48.34 -1.41
C SER A 922 41.89 49.39 -2.49
N LEU A 923 42.64 49.00 -3.54
CA LEU A 923 43.04 49.85 -4.68
C LEU A 923 42.40 49.44 -6.02
N LYS A 924 41.57 48.40 -6.08
CA LYS A 924 40.92 47.94 -7.33
C LYS A 924 39.50 48.48 -7.45
N PRO A 925 39.07 48.97 -8.64
CA PRO A 925 37.69 49.42 -8.85
C PRO A 925 36.71 48.25 -8.66
N VAL A 926 35.62 48.53 -7.93
CA VAL A 926 34.53 47.58 -7.68
C VAL A 926 33.97 47.10 -9.02
N LYS A 927 34.04 45.80 -9.30
CA LYS A 927 33.32 45.20 -10.44
C LYS A 927 31.83 45.12 -10.08
N GLU A 928 31.03 46.04 -10.59
CA GLU A 928 29.56 45.90 -10.58
C GLU A 928 29.16 44.77 -11.53
N ASN A 929 29.04 43.54 -11.03
CA ASN A 929 28.25 42.51 -11.70
C ASN A 929 26.78 42.71 -11.32
N ARG A 930 26.08 43.61 -12.01
CA ARG A 930 24.61 43.72 -11.93
C ARG A 930 24.00 42.57 -12.71
N VAL A 931 23.83 41.42 -12.06
CA VAL A 931 22.93 40.38 -12.55
C VAL A 931 21.56 40.70 -11.96
N HIS A 932 20.58 41.03 -12.81
CA HIS A 932 19.19 41.15 -12.40
C HIS A 932 18.70 39.79 -11.86
N GLY A 933 17.91 39.79 -10.78
CA GLY A 933 17.44 38.56 -10.15
C GLY A 933 16.66 37.67 -11.14
N PRO A 934 16.93 36.36 -11.23
CA PRO A 934 16.35 35.48 -12.26
C PRO A 934 14.85 35.21 -12.11
N LEU A 935 14.22 35.72 -11.04
CA LEU A 935 12.85 35.41 -10.65
C LEU A 935 11.86 36.55 -10.96
N GLU A 936 12.35 37.68 -11.47
CA GLU A 936 11.55 38.83 -11.85
C GLU A 936 11.17 38.71 -13.34
N ASN A 937 9.87 38.68 -13.68
CA ASN A 937 9.29 38.45 -15.02
C ASN A 937 9.09 36.99 -15.44
N ILE A 938 8.05 36.36 -14.89
CA ILE A 938 7.59 35.02 -15.27
C ILE A 938 6.40 35.14 -16.21
N SER A 939 6.42 34.35 -17.29
CA SER A 939 5.28 34.17 -18.18
C SER A 939 4.96 32.68 -18.28
N VAL A 940 3.83 32.27 -17.69
CA VAL A 940 3.34 30.89 -17.71
C VAL A 940 2.34 30.74 -18.86
N HIS A 941 2.61 29.81 -19.77
CA HIS A 941 1.75 29.52 -20.92
C HIS A 941 1.04 28.17 -20.83
N LEU A 942 1.65 27.20 -20.13
CA LEU A 942 1.06 25.91 -19.80
C LEU A 942 1.24 25.67 -18.31
N SER A 943 0.31 24.94 -17.68
CA SER A 943 0.55 24.45 -16.32
C SER A 943 1.73 23.47 -16.31
N PRO A 944 2.43 23.30 -15.17
CA PRO A 944 3.51 22.32 -15.07
C PRO A 944 3.10 20.90 -15.49
N ARG A 945 1.87 20.48 -15.16
CA ARG A 945 1.32 19.19 -15.57
C ARG A 945 1.17 19.08 -17.10
N GLU A 946 0.55 20.07 -17.74
CA GLU A 946 0.39 20.07 -19.19
C GLU A 946 1.76 20.04 -19.88
N ALA A 947 2.69 20.90 -19.46
CA ALA A 947 4.04 20.93 -20.01
C ALA A 947 4.79 19.60 -19.82
N PHE A 948 4.58 18.93 -18.68
CA PHE A 948 5.18 17.63 -18.38
C PHE A 948 4.67 16.51 -19.30
N PHE A 949 3.37 16.42 -19.56
CA PHE A 949 2.80 15.32 -20.37
C PHE A 949 2.80 15.58 -21.87
N THR A 950 3.10 16.81 -22.29
CA THR A 950 3.09 17.16 -23.70
C THR A 950 4.38 16.75 -24.42
N GLU A 951 4.28 16.49 -25.72
CA GLU A 951 5.43 16.21 -26.59
C GLU A 951 6.43 17.37 -26.62
N LYS A 952 7.71 17.02 -26.49
CA LYS A 952 8.82 17.97 -26.39
C LYS A 952 9.78 17.81 -27.57
N ARG A 953 10.49 18.89 -27.90
CA ARG A 953 11.57 18.89 -28.88
C ARG A 953 12.80 19.58 -28.28
N ARG A 954 13.97 19.00 -28.52
CA ARG A 954 15.25 19.60 -28.14
C ARG A 954 15.59 20.79 -29.04
N VAL A 955 16.00 21.90 -28.43
CA VAL A 955 16.51 23.10 -29.09
C VAL A 955 17.83 23.50 -28.43
N LYS A 956 18.73 24.16 -29.16
CA LYS A 956 19.95 24.70 -28.55
C LYS A 956 19.57 25.79 -27.54
N ILE A 957 20.34 25.91 -26.46
CA ILE A 957 20.07 26.92 -25.42
C ILE A 957 20.10 28.35 -25.99
N GLU A 958 20.92 28.61 -27.01
CA GLU A 958 20.98 29.93 -27.66
C GLU A 958 19.74 30.24 -28.51
N ASP A 959 19.06 29.19 -28.99
CA ASP A 959 17.88 29.29 -29.84
C ASP A 959 16.57 29.23 -29.04
N SER A 960 16.64 29.11 -27.70
CA SER A 960 15.48 28.86 -26.85
C SER A 960 14.72 30.12 -26.42
N LEU A 961 15.23 31.32 -26.71
CA LEU A 961 14.58 32.57 -26.33
C LEU A 961 13.15 32.67 -26.92
N GLY A 962 12.15 32.90 -26.06
CA GLY A 962 10.73 32.98 -26.44
C GLY A 962 10.06 31.62 -26.67
N GLU A 963 10.76 30.51 -26.42
CA GLU A 963 10.19 29.16 -26.43
C GLU A 963 9.54 28.82 -25.09
N ILE A 964 8.54 27.94 -25.09
CA ILE A 964 7.96 27.38 -23.85
C ILE A 964 8.88 26.25 -23.38
N CYS A 965 9.47 26.43 -22.20
CA CYS A 965 10.30 25.44 -21.53
C CYS A 965 9.49 24.17 -21.25
N GLY A 966 10.02 23.02 -21.64
CA GLY A 966 9.40 21.70 -21.45
C GLY A 966 10.00 20.90 -20.31
N GLU A 967 10.97 21.45 -19.58
CA GLU A 967 11.70 20.76 -18.52
C GLU A 967 12.03 21.71 -17.37
N LEU A 968 12.51 21.16 -16.26
CA LEU A 968 12.83 21.90 -15.05
C LEU A 968 14.32 22.27 -15.09
N ILE A 969 14.66 23.55 -14.99
CA ILE A 969 16.06 23.98 -15.03
C ILE A 969 16.40 24.69 -13.72
N CYS A 970 17.25 24.03 -12.94
CA CYS A 970 17.49 24.39 -11.57
C CYS A 970 18.98 24.34 -11.23
N PRO A 971 19.63 25.51 -11.04
CA PRO A 971 21.00 25.58 -10.52
C PRO A 971 21.07 24.99 -9.11
N TYR A 972 22.10 24.18 -8.87
CA TYR A 972 22.33 23.54 -7.59
C TYR A 972 23.79 23.71 -7.13
N PRO A 973 24.01 24.11 -5.87
CA PRO A 973 23.01 24.54 -4.86
C PRO A 973 22.50 25.99 -5.13
N PRO A 974 21.35 26.47 -4.55
CA PRO A 974 20.49 25.84 -3.54
C PRO A 974 19.37 24.94 -4.09
N GLY A 975 19.19 24.80 -5.41
CA GLY A 975 18.10 24.02 -5.96
C GLY A 975 16.77 24.78 -6.08
N ILE A 976 16.82 26.09 -6.34
CA ILE A 976 15.64 26.90 -6.68
C ILE A 976 15.46 26.89 -8.21
N PRO A 977 14.27 26.56 -8.75
CA PRO A 977 14.04 26.56 -10.19
C PRO A 977 14.18 27.96 -10.80
N VAL A 978 14.98 28.07 -11.87
CA VAL A 978 15.03 29.28 -12.71
C VAL A 978 13.94 29.20 -13.78
N LEU A 979 13.80 28.03 -14.42
CA LEU A 979 12.72 27.75 -15.37
C LEU A 979 11.95 26.51 -14.92
N ILE A 980 10.62 26.63 -14.96
CA ILE A 980 9.68 25.55 -14.69
C ILE A 980 8.99 25.16 -16.01
N PRO A 981 8.69 23.86 -16.24
CA PRO A 981 7.91 23.44 -17.40
C PRO A 981 6.63 24.26 -17.57
N GLY A 982 6.44 24.80 -18.78
CA GLY A 982 5.29 25.64 -19.14
C GLY A 982 5.58 27.14 -19.13
N GLU A 983 6.74 27.56 -18.62
CA GLU A 983 7.19 28.95 -18.67
C GLU A 983 7.88 29.30 -19.97
N VAL A 984 7.76 30.56 -20.39
CA VAL A 984 8.51 31.09 -21.54
C VAL A 984 9.93 31.43 -21.11
N VAL A 985 10.90 30.98 -21.90
CA VAL A 985 12.31 31.36 -21.71
C VAL A 985 12.48 32.83 -22.06
N THR A 986 12.75 33.64 -21.03
CA THR A 986 13.00 35.08 -21.14
C THR A 986 14.49 35.38 -21.35
N HIS A 987 14.79 36.63 -21.72
CA HIS A 987 16.19 37.06 -21.83
C HIS A 987 16.92 36.98 -20.49
N ASP A 988 16.24 37.32 -19.39
CA ASP A 988 16.83 37.37 -18.05
C ASP A 988 17.14 35.96 -17.53
N SER A 989 16.17 35.04 -17.63
CA SER A 989 16.38 33.63 -17.26
C SER A 989 17.48 32.97 -18.08
N LEU A 990 17.52 33.20 -19.40
CA LEU A 990 18.58 32.68 -20.26
C LEU A 990 19.95 33.27 -19.91
N SER A 991 20.04 34.58 -19.71
CA SER A 991 21.30 35.25 -19.36
C SER A 991 21.84 34.77 -18.02
N TYR A 992 20.97 34.59 -17.03
CA TYR A 992 21.34 34.05 -15.73
C TYR A 992 21.86 32.61 -15.85
N LEU A 993 21.14 31.73 -16.55
CA LEU A 993 21.56 30.35 -16.76
C LEU A 993 22.92 30.24 -17.48
N MET A 994 23.18 31.12 -18.45
CA MET A 994 24.46 31.17 -19.15
C MET A 994 25.60 31.65 -18.24
N SER A 995 25.32 32.59 -17.34
CA SER A 995 26.27 33.04 -16.30
C SER A 995 26.58 31.90 -15.32
N VAL A 996 25.55 31.20 -14.84
CA VAL A 996 25.68 30.05 -13.94
C VAL A 996 26.50 28.94 -14.58
N ARG A 997 26.24 28.64 -15.86
CA ARG A 997 27.02 27.67 -16.66
C ARG A 997 28.49 28.07 -16.77
N HIS A 998 28.79 29.35 -17.01
CA HIS A 998 30.17 29.82 -17.13
C HIS A 998 30.95 29.73 -15.82
N GLN A 999 30.25 29.80 -14.68
CA GLN A 999 30.81 29.65 -13.34
C GLN A 999 31.00 28.18 -12.92
N GLY A 1000 30.62 27.22 -13.77
CA GLY A 1000 30.75 25.78 -13.48
C GLY A 1000 29.75 25.25 -12.46
N ILE A 1001 28.67 25.98 -12.19
CA ILE A 1001 27.61 25.56 -11.26
C ILE A 1001 26.83 24.41 -11.88
N THR A 1002 26.52 23.40 -11.07
CA THR A 1002 25.78 22.22 -11.53
C THR A 1002 24.32 22.57 -11.84
N ILE A 1003 23.82 22.12 -13.00
CA ILE A 1003 22.41 22.25 -13.37
C ILE A 1003 21.70 20.91 -13.11
N SER A 1004 20.62 20.95 -12.33
CA SER A 1004 19.74 19.82 -12.05
C SER A 1004 18.40 19.98 -12.79
N GLY A 1005 17.77 18.84 -13.10
CA GLY A 1005 16.45 18.76 -13.75
C GLY A 1005 16.45 18.88 -15.29
N ALA A 1006 17.50 19.43 -15.89
CA ALA A 1006 17.62 19.57 -17.34
C ALA A 1006 18.03 18.25 -18.00
N ALA A 1007 17.48 17.93 -19.18
CA ALA A 1007 17.85 16.74 -19.96
C ALA A 1007 19.26 16.81 -20.58
N ASP A 1008 19.94 17.94 -20.44
CA ASP A 1008 21.34 18.17 -20.81
C ASP A 1008 21.99 18.94 -19.65
N ALA A 1009 22.77 18.23 -18.82
CA ALA A 1009 23.35 18.77 -17.59
C ALA A 1009 24.38 19.89 -17.86
N GLU A 1010 24.99 19.90 -19.05
CA GLU A 1010 25.90 20.96 -19.51
C GLU A 1010 25.14 22.16 -20.09
N LEU A 1011 23.81 22.07 -20.19
CA LEU A 1011 22.92 23.10 -20.70
C LEU A 1011 23.34 23.61 -22.10
N ASN A 1012 23.78 22.71 -22.99
CA ASN A 1012 23.99 23.03 -24.42
C ASN A 1012 22.67 23.08 -25.18
N SER A 1013 21.64 22.42 -24.65
CA SER A 1013 20.32 22.33 -25.23
C SER A 1013 19.25 22.25 -24.15
N ILE A 1014 18.02 22.63 -24.49
CA ILE A 1014 16.86 22.45 -23.64
C ILE A 1014 15.70 21.79 -24.39
N LEU A 1015 14.78 21.20 -23.66
CA LEU A 1015 13.50 20.71 -24.18
C LEU A 1015 12.49 21.86 -24.22
N ARG A 1016 11.84 22.05 -25.38
CA ARG A 1016 10.73 22.98 -25.58
C ARG A 1016 9.44 22.26 -25.99
N TYR A 1017 8.28 22.91 -25.79
CA TYR A 1017 7.01 22.42 -26.30
C TYR A 1017 7.01 22.30 -27.83
N ARG A 1018 6.59 21.14 -28.37
CA ARG A 1018 6.60 20.89 -29.82
C ARG A 1018 5.62 21.79 -30.58
N GLY A 1019 4.42 22.02 -30.06
CA GLY A 1019 3.32 22.75 -30.72
C GLY A 1019 3.42 24.28 -30.71
N TRP A 1020 4.51 24.86 -30.19
CA TRP A 1020 4.72 26.31 -30.16
C TRP A 1020 5.25 26.84 -31.51
N GLU A 1021 4.47 27.67 -32.18
CA GLU A 1021 4.91 28.47 -33.33
C GLU A 1021 5.17 29.93 -32.90
N ARG A 1022 6.33 30.48 -33.28
CA ARG A 1022 6.79 31.84 -32.93
C ARG A 1022 5.87 32.97 -33.46
N SER A 1023 4.92 32.63 -34.34
CA SER A 1023 3.97 33.54 -35.00
C SER A 1023 3.15 34.39 -34.03
N SER A 1024 2.92 33.91 -32.80
CA SER A 1024 2.07 34.56 -31.79
C SER A 1024 2.76 35.73 -31.07
N MET A 1025 4.09 35.82 -31.11
CA MET A 1025 4.84 36.87 -30.41
C MET A 1025 4.87 38.20 -31.20
N VAL A 1026 4.55 38.16 -32.49
CA VAL A 1026 4.45 39.35 -33.35
C VAL A 1026 3.20 40.20 -33.02
N TYR A 1027 2.17 39.61 -32.42
CA TYR A 1027 0.93 40.31 -32.05
C TYR A 1027 1.00 41.08 -30.72
N ALA A 1028 2.03 40.88 -29.90
CA ALA A 1028 2.20 41.63 -28.64
C ALA A 1028 2.92 42.98 -28.82
N LYS A 1029 3.74 43.15 -29.87
CA LYS A 1029 4.38 44.43 -30.20
C LYS A 1029 3.41 45.47 -30.78
N SER A 1030 2.26 45.07 -31.32
CA SER A 1030 1.28 45.99 -31.92
C SER A 1030 0.33 46.66 -30.90
N ARG A 1031 0.12 46.08 -29.71
CA ARG A 1031 -0.69 46.72 -28.65
C ARG A 1031 0.02 47.89 -27.96
N ALA A 1032 1.35 47.85 -27.84
CA ALA A 1032 2.13 48.97 -27.32
C ALA A 1032 2.21 50.17 -28.31
N GLN A 1033 2.10 49.91 -29.62
CA GLN A 1033 2.02 50.97 -30.63
C GLN A 1033 0.61 51.57 -30.78
N CYS A 1034 -0.47 50.83 -30.46
CA CYS A 1034 -1.82 51.39 -30.46
C CYS A 1034 -2.09 52.36 -29.29
N PHE A 1035 -1.43 52.20 -28.14
CA PHE A 1035 -1.57 53.15 -27.02
C PHE A 1035 -0.80 54.46 -27.23
N LEU A 1036 0.27 54.46 -28.04
CA LEU A 1036 1.00 55.68 -28.41
C LEU A 1036 0.34 56.50 -29.53
N PHE A 1037 -0.58 55.92 -30.30
CA PHE A 1037 -1.33 56.65 -31.34
C PHE A 1037 -2.68 57.22 -30.86
N ALA A 1038 -3.19 56.75 -29.72
CA ALA A 1038 -4.46 57.22 -29.15
C ALA A 1038 -4.36 58.55 -28.37
N SER A 1039 -3.15 59.09 -28.18
CA SER A 1039 -2.92 60.39 -27.52
C SER A 1039 -2.84 61.59 -28.47
N LEU A 1040 -3.12 61.42 -29.79
CA LEU A 1040 -2.86 62.45 -30.80
C LEU A 1040 -4.03 62.82 -31.74
N LEU A 1041 -5.27 62.41 -31.50
CA LEU A 1041 -6.40 62.76 -32.40
C LEU A 1041 -7.61 63.38 -31.68
N ASN A 1042 -8.08 64.50 -32.27
CA ASN A 1042 -9.01 65.49 -31.75
C ASN A 1042 -10.44 64.98 -31.43
N TRP A 1043 -11.09 65.75 -30.55
CA TRP A 1043 -12.39 65.57 -29.89
C TRP A 1043 -13.63 65.34 -30.78
N GLU A 1044 -13.61 65.67 -32.08
CA GLU A 1044 -14.83 65.68 -32.91
C GLU A 1044 -15.26 64.35 -33.56
N VAL A 1045 -14.51 63.25 -33.40
CA VAL A 1045 -14.86 61.94 -34.02
C VAL A 1045 -15.53 60.96 -33.04
N ARG A 1046 -15.66 61.32 -31.75
CA ARG A 1046 -16.18 60.42 -30.71
C ARG A 1046 -17.70 60.18 -30.75
N SER A 1047 -18.49 60.98 -31.48
CA SER A 1047 -19.96 60.87 -31.46
C SER A 1047 -20.56 59.92 -32.51
N GLU A 1048 -19.88 59.60 -33.61
CA GLU A 1048 -20.41 58.71 -34.65
C GLU A 1048 -20.08 57.22 -34.43
N LEU A 1049 -19.01 56.89 -33.69
CA LEU A 1049 -18.63 55.49 -33.44
C LEU A 1049 -19.48 54.81 -32.34
N ALA A 1050 -20.08 55.61 -31.43
CA ALA A 1050 -20.86 55.09 -30.31
C ALA A 1050 -22.23 54.52 -30.72
N VAL A 1051 -22.73 54.84 -31.92
CA VAL A 1051 -24.05 54.37 -32.41
C VAL A 1051 -23.93 53.07 -33.24
N LYS A 1052 -22.76 52.77 -33.83
CA LYS A 1052 -22.57 51.57 -34.67
C LYS A 1052 -22.09 50.32 -33.91
N LEU A 1053 -21.53 50.46 -32.71
CA LEU A 1053 -21.04 49.33 -31.90
C LEU A 1053 -22.14 48.59 -31.11
N LYS A 1054 -23.37 49.12 -31.07
CA LYS A 1054 -24.49 48.51 -30.32
C LYS A 1054 -25.23 47.38 -31.07
N HIS A 1055 -24.90 47.14 -32.35
CA HIS A 1055 -25.54 46.11 -33.18
C HIS A 1055 -24.66 44.87 -33.48
N HIS A 1056 -23.49 44.74 -32.85
CA HIS A 1056 -22.55 43.64 -33.14
C HIS A 1056 -22.16 42.77 -31.94
N MET A 1057 -22.82 42.91 -30.79
CA MET A 1057 -22.61 42.02 -29.63
C MET A 1057 -23.90 41.32 -29.18
N GLN A 1058 -24.59 40.67 -30.12
CA GLN A 1058 -25.53 39.58 -29.81
C GLN A 1058 -25.24 38.45 -30.80
N GLY A 1059 -24.52 37.43 -30.33
CA GLY A 1059 -24.15 36.25 -31.08
C GLY A 1059 -22.65 36.04 -31.17
N PHE A 1060 -22.00 35.74 -30.04
CA PHE A 1060 -20.88 34.81 -29.91
C PHE A 1060 -20.75 34.40 -28.45
#